data_AF-A0A841JZS6-F1
#
_entry.id   AF-A0A841JZS6-F1
#
_cell.length_a   1.000
_cell.length_b   1.000
_cell.length_c   1.000
_cell.angle_alpha   90.00
_cell.angle_beta   90.00
_cell.angle_gamma   90.00
#
_symmetry.space_group_name_H-M   'P 1'
#
loop_
_entity.id
_entity.type
_entity.pdbx_description
1 polymer ?
#
loop_
_entity_poly.entity_id
_entity_poly.type
_entity_poly.pdbx_seq_one_letter_code
_entity_poly.pdbx_strand_id
1 'polypeptide(L)'
;MKLSGFLSGHGSRPLSRSIFATLLMALGFSGVGVIAVAMLGASLGRVHAQTAKPSAAAPKSQPKPAVLLDADDAAGRSKAILAHLNAALRFYRDSQAPIQKVGEPSDLLYRDQAVTLAGQVAGFAFQSAKAEAAIMPQSATETQAAPESQSQRLQGMRKTVEQQVAALKAQDAALAQQLETAKPKAAAALQQKKQEVEGELELQTAMGDALTKITSSSDSGSDVGFSAQIVQLERSAPGLTVGKPTTVAPTLENISAAHSEGVTTQAQYLFQLVSARQDIDNLVKEADDLHAQALALRQPLTDTLRKTIAQGQALSQQMTAAPASAANQTAAAKPSAQASAAAAAAELASTRKSFDTLTATFKGLSAASVPLSQETVALEQAHASLEAWRAAVNQEYTSLLRSLLVRVFAIAIALAVIFILGEVWRRATTRYVRDVRRRRQLLVLRRLAVGFLSGLVMIFGLVTQFSSLATFAGFITAGIAVGLQTILLSVAAYFFIIGRYGVKVGDRITITGVTGEVIEVGLVRFYMLEMSGNGTDLYPTGRVAVFSNAVLFQAGTPLYKQMPGTDYAWHELTLKLTPGADYRAAVQEILKTVQTIYESYRGQIEQQHRSLESWIDSSLDSPAIQSNLQLVDAGFVLLIRFPVIIRQSWEIDDKVTHAVLQLTSNDPNIKSVVAGAPTIKAAVRG
;
A
#
# COMPACT_ATOMS: atom_id res chain seq x y z
N MET A 1 43.29 36.93 0.21
CA MET A 1 42.42 37.60 1.20
C MET A 1 41.70 36.48 1.95
N LYS A 2 42.08 35.99 3.14
CA LYS A 2 42.47 36.62 4.42
C LYS A 2 41.43 37.63 4.94
N LEU A 3 40.67 37.22 5.97
CA LEU A 3 40.24 37.91 7.20
C LEU A 3 39.02 37.14 7.75
N SER A 4 39.00 36.39 8.86
CA SER A 4 39.43 36.59 10.26
C SER A 4 38.70 37.71 11.02
N GLY A 5 38.13 37.38 12.18
CA GLY A 5 37.62 38.33 13.18
C GLY A 5 36.31 37.87 13.84
N PHE A 6 36.26 37.04 14.90
CA PHE A 6 36.54 37.39 16.31
C PHE A 6 35.62 38.57 16.76
N LEU A 7 34.71 38.47 17.74
CA LEU A 7 34.95 38.16 19.16
C LEU A 7 33.65 38.09 19.99
N SER A 8 33.71 37.22 21.00
CA SER A 8 33.28 37.35 22.42
C SER A 8 31.99 38.09 22.79
N GLY A 9 31.19 37.63 23.74
CA GLY A 9 31.46 37.04 25.06
C GLY A 9 30.29 37.51 25.95
N HIS A 10 29.86 36.94 27.06
CA HIS A 10 30.42 36.20 28.18
C HIS A 10 29.21 35.51 28.83
N GLY A 11 29.29 34.28 29.32
CA GLY A 11 29.87 33.99 30.64
C GLY A 11 28.74 34.02 31.68
N SER A 12 28.31 32.88 32.24
CA SER A 12 28.82 32.32 33.51
C SER A 12 27.56 31.93 34.32
N ARG A 13 27.46 30.91 35.16
CA ARG A 13 28.32 29.85 35.70
C ARG A 13 27.40 28.91 36.56
N PRO A 14 27.89 27.88 37.29
CA PRO A 14 27.30 26.54 37.34
C PRO A 14 26.93 26.07 38.78
N LEU A 15 26.83 24.74 38.99
CA LEU A 15 26.76 23.92 40.23
C LEU A 15 25.41 23.16 40.34
N SER A 16 25.28 21.89 40.74
CA SER A 16 26.14 20.88 41.40
C SER A 16 25.39 19.53 41.35
N ARG A 17 25.93 18.44 40.79
CA ARG A 17 26.56 17.26 41.46
C ARG A 17 25.74 16.47 42.51
N SER A 18 25.55 15.17 42.26
CA SER A 18 25.81 14.01 43.17
C SER A 18 25.12 12.73 42.64
N ILE A 19 25.80 11.80 41.95
CA ILE A 19 26.50 10.57 42.45
C ILE A 19 25.54 9.41 42.83
N PHE A 20 25.55 8.33 42.02
CA PHE A 20 25.83 6.98 42.51
C PHE A 20 26.39 6.12 41.36
N ALA A 21 27.58 5.56 41.58
CA ALA A 21 28.27 4.63 40.71
C ALA A 21 28.53 3.36 41.52
N THR A 22 28.29 2.17 40.98
CA THR A 22 29.10 1.00 41.29
C THR A 22 29.11 0.03 40.11
N LEU A 23 30.34 -0.34 39.77
CA LEU A 23 30.84 -1.19 38.69
C LEU A 23 30.85 -2.66 39.15
N LEU A 24 30.59 -3.61 38.25
CA LEU A 24 31.32 -4.89 38.27
C LEU A 24 31.47 -5.47 36.85
N MET A 25 32.74 -5.68 36.49
CA MET A 25 33.25 -6.43 35.34
C MET A 25 32.92 -7.92 35.45
N ALA A 26 32.66 -8.60 34.32
CA ALA A 26 33.42 -9.77 33.85
C ALA A 26 32.76 -10.50 32.66
N LEU A 27 33.50 -10.54 31.55
CA LEU A 27 33.75 -11.69 30.63
C LEU A 27 32.56 -12.37 29.89
N GLY A 28 32.70 -12.43 28.56
CA GLY A 28 32.06 -13.49 27.77
C GLY A 28 31.94 -13.22 26.27
N PHE A 29 33.01 -13.52 25.52
CA PHE A 29 33.08 -13.64 24.06
C PHE A 29 31.93 -14.44 23.43
N SER A 30 31.51 -14.10 22.20
CA SER A 30 31.71 -14.99 21.03
C SER A 30 31.19 -14.35 19.73
N GLY A 31 32.09 -14.09 18.79
CA GLY A 31 31.77 -13.95 17.38
C GLY A 31 31.53 -15.33 16.75
N VAL A 32 30.58 -15.41 15.82
CA VAL A 32 30.32 -16.64 15.06
C VAL A 32 31.13 -16.56 13.77
N GLY A 33 32.29 -17.22 13.81
CA GLY A 33 33.09 -17.57 12.65
C GLY A 33 32.70 -18.95 12.11
N VAL A 34 32.73 -19.04 10.79
CA VAL A 34 32.62 -20.22 9.93
C VAL A 34 33.50 -21.38 10.42
N ILE A 35 32.96 -22.61 10.55
CA ILE A 35 33.77 -23.84 10.57
C ILE A 35 33.09 -24.94 9.74
N ALA A 36 33.91 -25.54 8.88
CA ALA A 36 33.65 -26.66 8.00
C ALA A 36 33.81 -28.03 8.70
N VAL A 37 33.10 -29.02 8.14
CA VAL A 37 33.33 -30.48 8.08
C VAL A 37 34.58 -31.05 8.78
N ALA A 38 34.40 -32.04 9.68
CA ALA A 38 34.91 -33.42 9.56
C ALA A 38 34.86 -34.24 10.89
N MET A 39 34.62 -35.56 10.71
CA MET A 39 35.09 -36.73 11.50
C MET A 39 34.14 -37.49 12.44
N LEU A 40 33.97 -38.76 12.04
CA LEU A 40 33.62 -39.96 12.79
C LEU A 40 34.51 -40.21 14.03
N GLY A 41 33.96 -40.89 15.04
CA GLY A 41 34.77 -41.68 15.97
C GLY A 41 34.11 -42.07 17.30
N ALA A 42 33.64 -43.32 17.36
CA ALA A 42 33.60 -44.24 18.52
C ALA A 42 33.02 -43.79 19.88
N SER A 43 31.99 -44.50 20.34
CA SER A 43 31.86 -44.84 21.77
C SER A 43 31.39 -46.29 21.95
N LEU A 44 32.19 -47.03 22.72
CA LEU A 44 31.94 -48.38 23.25
C LEU A 44 31.56 -48.22 24.72
N GLY A 45 30.50 -48.90 25.17
CA GLY A 45 30.03 -48.84 26.56
C GLY A 45 29.18 -50.05 26.94
N ARG A 46 29.84 -51.02 27.58
CA ARG A 46 29.38 -52.32 28.09
C ARG A 46 28.07 -52.31 28.92
N VAL A 47 27.28 -53.38 28.80
CA VAL A 47 26.31 -53.83 29.82
C VAL A 47 26.60 -55.30 30.20
N HIS A 48 26.38 -55.58 31.48
CA HIS A 48 26.79 -56.74 32.27
C HIS A 48 26.17 -58.08 31.85
N ALA A 49 26.95 -59.13 32.09
CA ALA A 49 26.55 -60.54 32.02
C ALA A 49 25.78 -60.96 33.28
N GLN A 50 24.75 -61.79 33.10
CA GLN A 50 24.21 -62.64 34.15
C GLN A 50 23.87 -64.01 33.57
N THR A 51 24.33 -65.04 34.27
CA THR A 51 24.40 -66.46 33.90
C THR A 51 23.09 -67.21 34.10
N ALA A 52 22.72 -68.07 33.14
CA ALA A 52 22.06 -69.37 33.38
C ALA A 52 22.18 -70.30 32.15
N LYS A 53 22.37 -71.59 32.38
CA LYS A 53 22.51 -72.73 31.44
C LYS A 53 21.68 -73.90 32.03
N PRO A 54 21.33 -75.03 31.36
CA PRO A 54 21.05 -75.33 29.94
C PRO A 54 19.62 -75.90 29.72
N SER A 55 19.12 -75.96 28.48
CA SER A 55 18.30 -77.11 28.05
C SER A 55 18.26 -77.30 26.52
N ALA A 56 18.62 -78.52 26.12
CA ALA A 56 18.19 -79.35 24.99
C ALA A 56 18.13 -78.83 23.52
N ALA A 57 18.91 -79.55 22.70
CA ALA A 57 18.61 -80.10 21.36
C ALA A 57 18.28 -79.16 20.18
N ALA A 58 19.16 -79.21 19.17
CA ALA A 58 18.98 -78.66 17.83
C ALA A 58 17.82 -79.34 17.06
N PRO A 59 17.37 -78.71 15.96
CA PRO A 59 17.82 -79.26 14.68
C PRO A 59 18.38 -78.20 13.72
N LYS A 60 19.30 -78.69 12.88
CA LYS A 60 19.94 -77.96 11.78
C LYS A 60 18.87 -77.49 10.78
N SER A 61 18.79 -76.18 10.55
CA SER A 61 18.10 -75.61 9.39
C SER A 61 19.05 -74.68 8.63
N GLN A 62 19.16 -74.94 7.33
CA GLN A 62 19.90 -74.15 6.35
C GLN A 62 19.43 -72.69 6.38
N PRO A 63 20.31 -71.69 6.16
CA PRO A 63 19.88 -70.30 6.08
C PRO A 63 19.08 -70.09 4.79
N LYS A 64 17.75 -70.01 4.94
CA LYS A 64 16.84 -69.49 3.92
C LYS A 64 17.26 -68.04 3.63
N PRO A 65 17.48 -67.64 2.36
CA PRO A 65 17.87 -66.28 2.03
C PRO A 65 16.83 -65.30 2.56
N ALA A 66 17.30 -64.20 3.14
CA ALA A 66 16.47 -63.14 3.71
C ALA A 66 15.43 -62.71 2.67
N VAL A 67 14.17 -63.00 2.99
CA VAL A 67 13.01 -62.65 2.20
C VAL A 67 12.99 -61.12 2.05
N LEU A 68 13.00 -60.67 0.78
CA LEU A 68 12.54 -59.34 0.39
C LEU A 68 11.19 -59.10 1.06
N LEU A 69 10.96 -57.91 1.64
CA LEU A 69 9.67 -57.39 2.15
C LEU A 69 8.47 -58.25 1.69
N ASP A 70 7.82 -58.94 2.62
CA ASP A 70 6.67 -59.82 2.32
C ASP A 70 5.65 -59.09 1.44
N ALA A 71 5.08 -59.79 0.46
CA ALA A 71 4.23 -59.17 -0.58
C ALA A 71 2.98 -58.46 -0.02
N ASP A 72 2.50 -58.86 1.16
CA ASP A 72 1.39 -58.22 1.88
C ASP A 72 1.79 -56.87 2.53
N ASP A 73 3.07 -56.69 2.88
CA ASP A 73 3.63 -55.44 3.43
C ASP A 73 3.97 -54.39 2.34
N ALA A 74 4.14 -54.83 1.09
CA ALA A 74 4.49 -53.96 -0.03
C ALA A 74 3.38 -52.94 -0.37
N ALA A 75 2.11 -53.35 -0.30
CA ALA A 75 0.96 -52.47 -0.55
C ALA A 75 0.72 -51.45 0.58
N GLY A 76 0.95 -51.84 1.83
CA GLY A 76 0.90 -50.92 2.97
C GLY A 76 2.03 -49.89 2.91
N ARG A 77 3.23 -50.32 2.53
CA ARG A 77 4.41 -49.46 2.40
C ARG A 77 4.29 -48.48 1.22
N SER A 78 3.78 -48.91 0.07
CA SER A 78 3.55 -48.01 -1.07
C SER A 78 2.54 -46.90 -0.72
N LYS A 79 1.46 -47.25 -0.01
CA LYS A 79 0.50 -46.26 0.52
C LYS A 79 1.14 -45.28 1.50
N ALA A 80 2.00 -45.76 2.41
CA ALA A 80 2.71 -44.91 3.36
C ALA A 80 3.67 -43.93 2.66
N ILE A 81 4.39 -44.39 1.63
CA ILE A 81 5.28 -43.54 0.82
C ILE A 81 4.46 -42.48 0.07
N LEU A 82 3.33 -42.83 -0.54
CA LEU A 82 2.46 -41.85 -1.21
C LEU A 82 1.86 -40.83 -0.24
N ALA A 83 1.50 -41.25 0.98
CA ALA A 83 1.04 -40.33 2.02
C ALA A 83 2.12 -39.33 2.42
N HIS A 84 3.36 -39.83 2.63
CA HIS A 84 4.53 -39.01 2.94
C HIS A 84 4.87 -38.03 1.81
N LEU A 85 4.88 -38.47 0.56
CA LEU A 85 5.11 -37.61 -0.60
C LEU A 85 4.04 -36.51 -0.73
N ASN A 86 2.77 -36.85 -0.49
CA ASN A 86 1.70 -35.85 -0.47
C ASN A 86 1.88 -34.84 0.66
N ALA A 87 2.31 -35.27 1.85
CA ALA A 87 2.61 -34.38 2.96
C ALA A 87 3.80 -33.46 2.65
N ALA A 88 4.88 -33.99 2.08
CA ALA A 88 6.04 -33.20 1.64
C ALA A 88 5.67 -32.15 0.57
N LEU A 89 4.77 -32.50 -0.36
CA LEU A 89 4.27 -31.57 -1.35
C LEU A 89 3.36 -30.47 -0.77
N ARG A 90 2.52 -30.80 0.22
CA ARG A 90 1.70 -29.80 0.92
C ARG A 90 2.59 -28.82 1.66
N PHE A 91 3.55 -29.31 2.43
CA PHE A 91 4.53 -28.48 3.12
C PHE A 91 5.30 -27.55 2.16
N TYR A 92 5.74 -28.08 1.01
CA TYR A 92 6.40 -27.28 -0.02
C TYR A 92 5.49 -26.19 -0.61
N ARG A 93 4.21 -26.48 -0.84
CA ARG A 93 3.25 -25.51 -1.38
C ARG A 93 2.86 -24.45 -0.35
N ASP A 94 2.64 -24.86 0.90
CA ASP A 94 2.23 -23.98 1.97
C ASP A 94 3.38 -23.06 2.40
N SER A 95 4.64 -23.54 2.35
CA SER A 95 5.84 -22.70 2.56
C SER A 95 6.00 -21.59 1.51
N GLN A 96 5.47 -21.76 0.30
CA GLN A 96 5.50 -20.75 -0.76
C GLN A 96 4.36 -19.72 -0.67
N ALA A 97 3.34 -19.99 0.16
CA ALA A 97 2.25 -19.07 0.32
C ALA A 97 2.74 -17.75 0.96
N PRO A 98 2.15 -16.60 0.59
CA PRO A 98 2.49 -15.32 1.20
C PRO A 98 1.94 -15.27 2.63
N ILE A 99 2.78 -15.68 3.59
CA ILE A 99 2.46 -15.76 5.02
C ILE A 99 2.42 -14.38 5.70
N GLN A 100 3.24 -13.43 5.24
CA GLN A 100 3.30 -12.07 5.78
C GLN A 100 3.05 -11.01 4.71
N LYS A 101 2.26 -10.00 5.10
CA LYS A 101 2.05 -8.76 4.34
C LYS A 101 2.75 -7.55 5.00
N VAL A 102 2.97 -7.63 6.31
CA VAL A 102 3.57 -6.60 7.16
C VAL A 102 4.60 -7.29 8.05
N GLY A 103 5.79 -6.70 8.17
CA GLY A 103 6.90 -7.24 8.95
C GLY A 103 8.18 -6.42 8.73
N GLU A 104 9.27 -6.80 9.39
CA GLU A 104 10.59 -6.24 9.11
C GLU A 104 11.18 -6.80 7.80
N PRO A 105 12.08 -6.06 7.11
CA PRO A 105 12.75 -6.57 5.91
C PRO A 105 13.56 -7.86 6.15
N SER A 106 13.97 -8.13 7.39
CA SER A 106 14.63 -9.37 7.79
C SER A 106 13.74 -10.61 7.65
N ASP A 107 12.42 -10.46 7.67
CA ASP A 107 11.50 -11.60 7.61
C ASP A 107 11.46 -12.27 6.24
N LEU A 108 11.88 -11.53 5.20
CA LEU A 108 12.11 -12.09 3.88
C LEU A 108 13.17 -13.20 3.91
N LEU A 109 14.18 -13.10 4.78
CA LEU A 109 15.23 -14.11 4.91
C LEU A 109 14.67 -15.40 5.51
N TYR A 110 13.84 -15.31 6.55
CA TYR A 110 13.18 -16.48 7.14
C TYR A 110 12.29 -17.19 6.13
N ARG A 111 11.51 -16.43 5.35
CA ARG A 111 10.67 -16.98 4.29
C ARG A 111 11.49 -17.70 3.22
N ASP A 112 12.54 -17.06 2.72
CA ASP A 112 13.41 -17.64 1.68
C ASP A 112 14.10 -18.92 2.16
N GLN A 113 14.55 -18.93 3.42
CA GLN A 113 15.08 -20.12 4.08
C GLN A 113 14.03 -21.23 4.20
N ALA A 114 12.80 -20.92 4.62
CA ALA A 114 11.72 -21.89 4.75
C ALA A 114 11.37 -22.54 3.40
N VAL A 115 11.22 -21.74 2.33
CA VAL A 115 10.97 -22.26 0.97
C VAL A 115 12.12 -23.12 0.47
N THR A 116 13.36 -22.68 0.71
CA THR A 116 14.56 -23.43 0.30
C THR A 116 14.65 -24.77 1.01
N LEU A 117 14.43 -24.82 2.33
CA LEU A 117 14.46 -26.05 3.11
C LEU A 117 13.30 -26.97 2.74
N ALA A 118 12.08 -26.44 2.54
CA ALA A 118 10.94 -27.23 2.09
C ALA A 118 11.18 -27.87 0.71
N GLY A 119 11.84 -27.15 -0.20
CA GLY A 119 12.26 -27.69 -1.50
C GLY A 119 13.30 -28.82 -1.37
N GLN A 120 14.27 -28.68 -0.47
CA GLN A 120 15.25 -29.74 -0.17
C GLN A 120 14.58 -30.99 0.42
N VAL A 121 13.69 -30.80 1.39
CA VAL A 121 12.90 -31.88 2.03
C VAL A 121 12.11 -32.66 0.98
N ALA A 122 11.32 -31.97 0.16
CA ALA A 122 10.55 -32.62 -0.90
C ALA A 122 11.49 -33.32 -1.92
N GLY A 123 12.61 -32.69 -2.30
CA GLY A 123 13.61 -33.31 -3.16
C GLY A 123 14.18 -34.62 -2.61
N PHE A 124 14.54 -34.66 -1.31
CA PHE A 124 15.03 -35.87 -0.64
C PHE A 124 13.94 -36.94 -0.50
N ALA A 125 12.70 -36.55 -0.20
CA ALA A 125 11.56 -37.46 -0.12
C ALA A 125 11.31 -38.17 -1.46
N PHE A 126 11.34 -37.44 -2.57
CA PHE A 126 11.21 -38.02 -3.92
C PHE A 126 12.39 -38.92 -4.30
N GLN A 127 13.62 -38.56 -3.93
CA GLN A 127 14.80 -39.41 -4.16
C GLN A 127 14.71 -40.73 -3.38
N SER A 128 14.30 -40.67 -2.10
CA SER A 128 14.07 -41.86 -1.27
C SER A 128 12.97 -42.74 -1.88
N ALA A 129 11.83 -42.15 -2.23
CA ALA A 129 10.70 -42.89 -2.80
C ALA A 129 11.04 -43.60 -4.12
N LYS A 130 11.79 -42.93 -5.01
CA LYS A 130 12.27 -43.54 -6.27
C LYS A 130 13.23 -44.71 -6.01
N ALA A 131 14.12 -44.58 -5.02
CA ALA A 131 15.02 -45.66 -4.63
C ALA A 131 14.27 -46.85 -4.01
N GLU A 132 13.28 -46.61 -3.15
CA GLU A 132 12.42 -47.67 -2.58
C GLU A 132 11.58 -48.38 -3.64
N ALA A 133 11.01 -47.63 -4.59
CA ALA A 133 10.25 -48.18 -5.71
C ALA A 133 11.10 -49.11 -6.61
N ALA A 134 12.41 -48.86 -6.71
CA ALA A 134 13.34 -49.70 -7.48
C ALA A 134 13.68 -51.03 -6.78
N ILE A 135 13.40 -51.16 -5.48
CA ILE A 135 13.76 -52.33 -4.65
C ILE A 135 12.52 -53.17 -4.32
N MET A 136 11.31 -52.60 -4.42
CA MET A 136 10.07 -53.34 -4.22
C MET A 136 9.86 -54.41 -5.30
N PRO A 137 9.41 -55.63 -4.94
CA PRO A 137 8.94 -56.58 -5.92
C PRO A 137 7.75 -55.94 -6.64
N GLN A 138 7.80 -55.82 -7.97
CA GLN A 138 6.63 -55.39 -8.74
C GLN A 138 5.51 -56.38 -8.43
N SER A 139 4.47 -55.93 -7.72
CA SER A 139 3.31 -56.75 -7.41
C SER A 139 2.70 -57.22 -8.72
N ALA A 140 2.96 -58.48 -9.05
CA ALA A 140 2.26 -59.19 -10.10
C ALA A 140 0.82 -59.36 -9.64
N THR A 141 -0.04 -58.41 -10.01
CA THR A 141 -1.48 -58.60 -9.97
C THR A 141 -2.07 -57.99 -11.22
N GLU A 142 -2.00 -58.77 -12.30
CA GLU A 142 -3.18 -59.12 -13.09
C GLU A 142 -2.79 -60.25 -14.06
N THR A 143 -3.28 -61.46 -13.75
CA THR A 143 -3.36 -62.56 -14.70
C THR A 143 -4.46 -62.23 -15.70
N GLN A 144 -4.12 -61.46 -16.73
CA GLN A 144 -4.70 -61.64 -18.05
C GLN A 144 -3.55 -61.81 -19.03
N ALA A 145 -3.60 -62.91 -19.78
CA ALA A 145 -2.68 -63.17 -20.87
C ALA A 145 -2.80 -62.04 -21.91
N ALA A 146 -2.04 -60.96 -21.73
CA ALA A 146 -1.74 -60.00 -22.77
C ALA A 146 -0.66 -60.62 -23.68
N PRO A 147 -0.77 -60.48 -25.01
CA PRO A 147 0.18 -61.09 -25.93
C PRO A 147 1.56 -60.52 -25.64
N GLU A 148 2.58 -61.39 -25.59
CA GLU A 148 4.01 -61.09 -25.39
C GLU A 148 4.34 -59.61 -25.55
N SER A 149 4.66 -58.96 -24.42
CA SER A 149 4.79 -57.51 -24.32
C SER A 149 5.60 -56.97 -25.50
N GLN A 150 5.01 -56.02 -26.23
CA GLN A 150 5.66 -55.36 -27.36
C GLN A 150 7.04 -54.81 -26.97
N SER A 151 7.22 -54.47 -25.68
CA SER A 151 8.50 -54.16 -25.03
C SER A 151 9.53 -55.30 -25.10
N GLN A 152 9.19 -56.55 -24.74
CA GLN A 152 10.13 -57.69 -24.87
C GLN A 152 10.46 -58.02 -26.32
N ARG A 153 9.49 -57.90 -27.25
CA ARG A 153 9.74 -58.07 -28.69
C ARG A 153 10.67 -56.99 -29.23
N LEU A 154 10.47 -55.74 -28.84
CA LEU A 154 11.34 -54.62 -29.22
C LEU A 154 12.74 -54.74 -28.58
N GLN A 155 12.85 -55.17 -27.32
CA GLN A 155 14.14 -55.43 -26.67
C GLN A 155 14.88 -56.61 -27.30
N GLY A 156 14.17 -57.69 -27.66
CA GLY A 156 14.72 -58.80 -28.42
C GLY A 156 15.24 -58.35 -29.78
N MET A 157 14.46 -57.53 -30.49
CA MET A 157 14.83 -56.97 -31.79
C MET A 157 16.03 -56.02 -31.69
N ARG A 158 16.13 -55.20 -30.63
CA ARG A 158 17.34 -54.38 -30.36
C ARG A 158 18.58 -55.24 -30.16
N LYS A 159 18.50 -56.29 -29.34
CA LYS A 159 19.62 -57.22 -29.13
C LYS A 159 20.05 -57.89 -30.43
N THR A 160 19.09 -58.29 -31.28
CA THR A 160 19.39 -58.89 -32.58
C THR A 160 20.09 -57.90 -33.51
N VAL A 161 19.61 -56.66 -33.59
CA VAL A 161 20.24 -55.59 -34.39
C VAL A 161 21.63 -55.25 -33.86
N GLU A 162 21.81 -55.13 -32.54
CA GLU A 162 23.12 -54.89 -31.91
C GLU A 162 24.11 -56.02 -32.21
N GLN A 163 23.67 -57.28 -32.17
CA GLN A 163 24.50 -58.43 -32.53
C GLN A 163 24.85 -58.44 -34.02
N GLN A 164 23.92 -58.09 -34.91
CA GLN A 164 24.17 -58.00 -36.35
C GLN A 164 25.16 -56.88 -36.68
N VAL A 165 25.01 -55.70 -36.07
CA VAL A 165 25.96 -54.59 -36.21
C VAL A 165 27.36 -55.01 -35.73
N ALA A 166 27.46 -55.71 -34.60
CA ALA A 166 28.75 -56.21 -34.10
C ALA A 166 29.39 -57.23 -35.05
N ALA A 167 28.59 -58.14 -35.63
CA ALA A 167 29.06 -59.13 -36.59
C ALA A 167 29.52 -58.50 -37.91
N LEU A 168 28.77 -57.53 -38.45
CA LEU A 168 29.13 -56.80 -39.67
C LEU A 168 30.40 -55.97 -39.49
N LYS A 169 30.60 -55.33 -38.33
CA LYS A 169 31.87 -54.63 -38.01
C LYS A 169 33.07 -55.59 -38.00
N ALA A 170 32.89 -56.80 -37.47
CA ALA A 170 33.95 -57.80 -37.47
C ALA A 170 34.28 -58.29 -38.89
N GLN A 171 33.26 -58.45 -39.76
CA GLN A 171 33.47 -58.81 -41.17
C GLN A 171 34.14 -57.70 -41.97
N ASP A 172 33.74 -56.44 -41.77
CA ASP A 172 34.39 -55.29 -42.40
C ASP A 172 35.88 -55.18 -42.02
N ALA A 173 36.19 -55.37 -40.74
CA ALA A 173 37.58 -55.39 -40.26
C ALA A 173 38.39 -56.55 -40.87
N ALA A 174 37.78 -57.73 -41.02
CA ALA A 174 38.43 -58.89 -41.65
C ALA A 174 38.66 -58.67 -43.16
N LEU A 175 37.70 -58.06 -43.87
CA LEU A 175 37.84 -57.70 -45.29
C LEU A 175 38.90 -56.61 -45.49
N ALA A 176 39.02 -55.65 -44.57
CA ALA A 176 40.09 -54.65 -44.59
C ALA A 176 41.49 -55.29 -44.50
N GLN A 177 41.68 -56.25 -43.59
CA GLN A 177 42.95 -56.98 -43.47
C GLN A 177 43.26 -57.86 -44.70
N GLN A 178 42.23 -58.44 -45.32
CA GLN A 178 42.40 -59.21 -46.56
C GLN A 178 42.75 -58.30 -47.75
N LEU A 179 42.22 -57.07 -47.79
CA LEU A 179 42.57 -56.07 -48.80
C LEU A 179 44.04 -55.63 -48.71
N GLU A 180 44.61 -55.52 -47.51
CA GLU A 180 46.02 -55.15 -47.31
C GLU A 180 47.01 -56.20 -47.83
N THR A 181 46.59 -57.47 -47.93
CA THR A 181 47.44 -58.60 -48.35
C THR A 181 47.09 -59.18 -49.72
N ALA A 182 46.07 -58.66 -50.40
CA ALA A 182 45.54 -59.20 -51.65
C ALA A 182 46.28 -58.73 -52.92
N LYS A 183 46.39 -59.62 -53.91
CA LYS A 183 46.89 -59.32 -55.26
C LYS A 183 45.89 -58.42 -56.03
N PRO A 184 46.35 -57.55 -56.96
CA PRO A 184 45.52 -56.51 -57.59
C PRO A 184 44.27 -57.02 -58.33
N LYS A 185 44.28 -58.27 -58.82
CA LYS A 185 43.12 -58.89 -59.50
C LYS A 185 42.02 -59.37 -58.52
N ALA A 186 42.38 -59.68 -57.26
CA ALA A 186 41.44 -60.06 -56.20
C ALA A 186 41.00 -58.87 -55.34
N ALA A 187 41.79 -57.79 -55.32
CA ALA A 187 41.50 -56.56 -54.59
C ALA A 187 40.17 -55.92 -55.02
N ALA A 188 39.88 -55.86 -56.34
CA ALA A 188 38.63 -55.28 -56.83
C ALA A 188 37.38 -56.03 -56.34
N ALA A 189 37.42 -57.37 -56.29
CA ALA A 189 36.30 -58.18 -55.80
C ALA A 189 36.13 -58.09 -54.27
N LEU A 190 37.23 -58.01 -53.52
CA LEU A 190 37.20 -57.80 -52.07
C LEU A 190 36.70 -56.38 -51.71
N GLN A 191 37.04 -55.38 -52.53
CA GLN A 191 36.59 -54.01 -52.34
C GLN A 191 35.09 -53.86 -52.60
N GLN A 192 34.55 -54.57 -53.60
CA GLN A 192 33.11 -54.64 -53.82
C GLN A 192 32.37 -55.30 -52.64
N LYS A 193 32.89 -56.43 -52.12
CA LYS A 193 32.33 -57.07 -50.92
C LYS A 193 32.38 -56.17 -49.69
N LYS A 194 33.46 -55.40 -49.54
CA LYS A 194 33.60 -54.45 -48.44
C LYS A 194 32.53 -53.35 -48.51
N GLN A 195 32.30 -52.76 -49.68
CA GLN A 195 31.26 -51.73 -49.86
C GLN A 195 29.85 -52.27 -49.58
N GLU A 196 29.58 -53.53 -49.92
CA GLU A 196 28.31 -54.20 -49.61
C GLU A 196 28.11 -54.36 -48.09
N VAL A 197 29.15 -54.83 -47.36
CA VAL A 197 29.12 -54.97 -45.90
C VAL A 197 29.03 -53.61 -45.19
N GLU A 198 29.71 -52.58 -45.70
CA GLU A 198 29.61 -51.20 -45.18
C GLU A 198 28.18 -50.63 -45.34
N GLY A 199 27.52 -50.86 -46.48
CA GLY A 199 26.13 -50.44 -46.69
C GLY A 199 25.14 -51.16 -45.79
N GLU A 200 25.33 -52.46 -45.56
CA GLU A 200 24.49 -53.24 -44.63
C GLU A 200 24.70 -52.79 -43.17
N LEU A 201 25.93 -52.45 -42.81
CA LEU A 201 26.27 -51.90 -41.49
C LEU A 201 25.56 -50.56 -41.22
N GLU A 202 25.55 -49.66 -42.20
CA GLU A 202 24.90 -48.34 -42.07
C GLU A 202 23.38 -48.49 -41.88
N LEU A 203 22.75 -49.37 -42.66
CA LEU A 203 21.31 -49.66 -42.53
C LEU A 203 20.97 -50.23 -41.15
N GLN A 204 21.70 -51.23 -40.68
CA GLN A 204 21.45 -51.86 -39.37
C GLN A 204 21.72 -50.90 -38.22
N THR A 205 22.71 -50.01 -38.35
CA THR A 205 22.97 -48.95 -37.37
C THR A 205 21.80 -47.96 -37.32
N ALA A 206 21.29 -47.51 -38.47
CA ALA A 206 20.14 -46.63 -38.55
C ALA A 206 18.85 -47.28 -37.99
N MET A 207 18.65 -48.58 -38.22
CA MET A 207 17.54 -49.35 -37.63
C MET A 207 17.66 -49.44 -36.10
N GLY A 208 18.87 -49.59 -35.56
CA GLY A 208 19.14 -49.55 -34.12
C GLY A 208 18.80 -48.20 -33.50
N ASP A 209 19.19 -47.10 -34.15
CA ASP A 209 18.88 -45.73 -33.71
C ASP A 209 17.38 -45.43 -33.76
N ALA A 210 16.68 -45.90 -34.79
CA ALA A 210 15.23 -45.77 -34.90
C ALA A 210 14.50 -46.55 -33.79
N LEU A 211 14.90 -47.80 -33.51
CA LEU A 211 14.35 -48.57 -32.38
C LEU A 211 14.62 -47.88 -31.03
N THR A 212 15.77 -47.22 -30.88
CA THR A 212 16.11 -46.42 -29.70
C THR A 212 15.14 -45.27 -29.48
N LYS A 213 14.87 -44.50 -30.54
CA LYS A 213 13.91 -43.38 -30.48
C LYS A 213 12.48 -43.84 -30.19
N ILE A 214 12.04 -44.94 -30.81
CA ILE A 214 10.71 -45.51 -30.58
C ILE A 214 10.58 -45.99 -29.12
N THR A 215 11.60 -46.67 -28.58
CA THR A 215 11.56 -47.14 -27.18
C THR A 215 11.49 -45.97 -26.19
N SER A 216 12.21 -44.87 -26.45
CA SER A 216 12.20 -43.68 -25.57
C SER A 216 10.91 -42.84 -25.63
N SER A 217 10.13 -42.96 -26.70
CA SER A 217 8.85 -42.24 -26.86
C SER A 217 7.65 -43.08 -26.40
N SER A 218 7.79 -44.42 -26.40
CA SER A 218 6.77 -45.37 -25.95
C SER A 218 6.55 -45.39 -24.43
N ASP A 219 7.49 -44.84 -23.65
CA ASP A 219 7.42 -44.75 -22.17
C ASP A 219 6.36 -43.74 -21.67
N SER A 220 5.68 -43.06 -22.59
CA SER A 220 4.57 -42.14 -22.29
C SER A 220 3.17 -42.80 -22.29
N GLY A 221 3.10 -44.13 -22.55
CA GLY A 221 1.84 -44.83 -22.86
C GLY A 221 1.41 -45.95 -21.91
N SER A 222 2.05 -46.18 -20.76
CA SER A 222 1.63 -47.21 -19.79
C SER A 222 1.72 -46.72 -18.35
N ASP A 223 0.76 -45.88 -17.97
CA ASP A 223 0.72 -45.12 -16.71
C ASP A 223 0.08 -45.91 -15.55
N VAL A 224 0.42 -47.20 -15.40
CA VAL A 224 -0.13 -48.04 -14.32
C VAL A 224 1.00 -48.69 -13.53
N GLY A 225 1.40 -48.05 -12.43
CA GLY A 225 2.40 -48.57 -11.50
C GLY A 225 2.79 -47.57 -10.39
N PHE A 226 3.24 -48.06 -9.24
CA PHE A 226 3.68 -47.24 -8.10
C PHE A 226 4.80 -46.25 -8.47
N SER A 227 5.75 -46.65 -9.32
CA SER A 227 6.81 -45.77 -9.83
C SER A 227 6.28 -44.64 -10.72
N ALA A 228 5.26 -44.93 -11.56
CA ALA A 228 4.61 -43.94 -12.42
C ALA A 228 3.87 -42.88 -11.59
N GLN A 229 3.18 -43.30 -10.52
CA GLN A 229 2.51 -42.40 -9.58
C GLN A 229 3.49 -41.42 -8.91
N ILE A 230 4.69 -41.87 -8.52
CA ILE A 230 5.73 -41.00 -7.96
C ILE A 230 6.19 -39.95 -8.98
N VAL A 231 6.42 -40.34 -10.24
CA VAL A 231 6.83 -39.42 -11.32
C VAL A 231 5.72 -38.42 -11.67
N GLN A 232 4.47 -38.86 -11.68
CA GLN A 232 3.32 -37.98 -11.90
C GLN A 232 3.17 -36.96 -10.77
N LEU A 233 3.39 -37.38 -9.51
CA LEU A 233 3.35 -36.48 -8.35
C LEU A 233 4.48 -35.44 -8.39
N GLU A 234 5.69 -35.84 -8.78
CA GLU A 234 6.82 -34.91 -8.96
C GLU A 234 6.54 -33.86 -10.05
N ARG A 235 5.92 -34.26 -11.16
CA ARG A 235 5.50 -33.33 -12.23
C ARG A 235 4.43 -32.34 -11.78
N SER A 236 3.62 -32.69 -10.79
CA SER A 236 2.56 -31.83 -10.26
C SER A 236 3.09 -30.65 -9.43
N ALA A 237 4.39 -30.62 -9.14
CA ALA A 237 5.03 -29.63 -8.28
C ALA A 237 6.07 -28.79 -9.05
N PRO A 238 5.65 -27.70 -9.72
CA PRO A 238 6.56 -26.82 -10.44
C PRO A 238 7.61 -26.20 -9.49
N GLY A 239 8.87 -26.19 -9.90
CA GLY A 239 10.00 -25.62 -9.13
C GLY A 239 10.86 -26.63 -8.36
N LEU A 240 10.44 -27.90 -8.25
CA LEU A 240 11.25 -28.98 -7.65
C LEU A 240 12.30 -29.57 -8.60
N THR A 241 12.05 -29.50 -9.91
CA THR A 241 12.86 -30.16 -10.96
C THR A 241 13.85 -29.22 -11.68
N VAL A 242 13.74 -27.91 -11.45
CA VAL A 242 14.60 -26.89 -12.06
C VAL A 242 15.25 -26.13 -10.92
N GLY A 243 16.58 -26.24 -10.80
CA GLY A 243 17.34 -25.71 -9.67
C GLY A 243 16.95 -24.28 -9.29
N LYS A 244 16.58 -24.14 -8.01
CA LYS A 244 16.20 -22.93 -7.27
C LYS A 244 14.70 -22.57 -7.38
N PRO A 245 13.92 -22.66 -6.28
CA PRO A 245 12.51 -22.28 -6.28
C PRO A 245 12.36 -20.80 -6.64
N THR A 246 11.63 -20.51 -7.71
CA THR A 246 11.38 -19.14 -8.19
C THR A 246 10.32 -18.50 -7.29
N THR A 247 10.72 -17.93 -6.15
CA THR A 247 9.79 -17.22 -5.27
C THR A 247 9.45 -15.84 -5.83
N VAL A 248 8.16 -15.54 -6.03
CA VAL A 248 7.71 -14.17 -6.29
C VAL A 248 8.03 -13.30 -5.06
N ALA A 249 8.70 -12.16 -5.28
CA ALA A 249 9.03 -11.22 -4.21
C ALA A 249 7.75 -10.51 -3.74
N PRO A 250 7.33 -10.68 -2.48
CA PRO A 250 6.18 -9.98 -1.93
C PRO A 250 6.61 -8.56 -1.55
N THR A 251 5.71 -7.60 -1.74
CA THR A 251 5.87 -6.26 -1.17
C THR A 251 5.51 -6.32 0.30
N LEU A 252 6.49 -6.31 1.21
CA LEU A 252 6.23 -6.10 2.63
C LEU A 252 6.07 -4.61 2.92
N GLU A 253 5.03 -4.28 3.67
CA GLU A 253 4.88 -2.97 4.27
C GLU A 253 5.69 -2.92 5.58
N ASN A 254 6.51 -1.88 5.74
CA ASN A 254 7.48 -1.81 6.82
C ASN A 254 6.82 -1.46 8.16
N ILE A 255 6.94 -2.37 9.14
CA ILE A 255 6.32 -2.23 10.46
C ILE A 255 6.90 -1.08 11.30
N SER A 256 8.12 -0.62 11.03
CA SER A 256 8.70 0.52 11.76
C SER A 256 7.88 1.81 11.60
N ALA A 257 7.29 2.02 10.42
CA ALA A 257 6.37 3.14 10.17
C ALA A 257 5.07 3.00 10.98
N ALA A 258 4.60 1.76 11.21
CA ALA A 258 3.39 1.45 11.98
C ALA A 258 3.41 1.97 13.41
N HIS A 259 4.58 2.03 14.05
CA HIS A 259 4.68 2.53 15.43
C HIS A 259 4.26 3.99 15.57
N SER A 260 4.35 4.77 14.48
CA SER A 260 3.93 6.18 14.44
C SER A 260 2.48 6.38 13.97
N GLU A 261 1.86 5.34 13.44
CA GLU A 261 0.54 5.38 12.83
C GLU A 261 -0.62 5.43 13.85
N GLY A 262 -1.82 5.68 13.32
CA GLY A 262 -3.09 5.70 14.05
C GLY A 262 -3.36 4.43 14.84
N VAL A 263 -4.13 4.52 15.92
CA VAL A 263 -4.58 3.32 16.68
C VAL A 263 -5.31 2.33 15.77
N THR A 264 -6.05 2.83 14.76
CA THR A 264 -6.75 1.97 13.79
C THR A 264 -5.79 1.20 12.90
N THR A 265 -4.75 1.85 12.36
CA THR A 265 -3.75 1.18 11.53
C THR A 265 -2.94 0.17 12.36
N GLN A 266 -2.52 0.55 13.57
CA GLN A 266 -1.81 -0.34 14.47
C GLN A 266 -2.64 -1.60 14.80
N ALA A 267 -3.96 -1.45 14.99
CA ALA A 267 -4.86 -2.58 15.21
C ALA A 267 -4.97 -3.50 13.98
N GLN A 268 -5.02 -2.94 12.77
CA GLN A 268 -5.02 -3.72 11.53
C GLN A 268 -3.74 -4.53 11.38
N TYR A 269 -2.58 -3.91 11.63
CA TYR A 269 -1.29 -4.60 11.57
C TYR A 269 -1.14 -5.68 12.64
N LEU A 270 -1.65 -5.46 13.86
CA LEU A 270 -1.70 -6.52 14.88
C LEU A 270 -2.51 -7.73 14.40
N PHE A 271 -3.65 -7.51 13.75
CA PHE A 271 -4.46 -8.61 13.22
C PHE A 271 -3.73 -9.39 12.11
N GLN A 272 -2.99 -8.69 11.25
CA GLN A 272 -2.16 -9.32 10.22
C GLN A 272 -1.02 -10.15 10.83
N LEU A 273 -0.35 -9.64 11.87
CA LEU A 273 0.69 -10.40 12.60
C LEU A 273 0.13 -11.64 13.32
N VAL A 274 -1.11 -11.56 13.83
CA VAL A 274 -1.80 -12.72 14.43
C VAL A 274 -2.07 -13.80 13.38
N SER A 275 -2.52 -13.41 12.18
CA SER A 275 -2.69 -14.35 11.07
C SER A 275 -1.36 -14.99 10.69
N ALA A 276 -0.32 -14.18 10.48
CA ALA A 276 1.01 -14.67 10.11
C ALA A 276 1.56 -15.66 11.16
N ARG A 277 1.35 -15.39 12.45
CA ARG A 277 1.71 -16.30 13.54
C ARG A 277 0.98 -17.64 13.43
N GLN A 278 -0.32 -17.63 13.18
CA GLN A 278 -1.11 -18.86 13.02
C GLN A 278 -0.64 -19.67 11.80
N ASP A 279 -0.32 -19.00 10.70
CA ASP A 279 0.19 -19.63 9.49
C ASP A 279 1.56 -20.28 9.73
N ILE A 280 2.47 -19.60 10.44
CA ILE A 280 3.77 -20.19 10.85
C ILE A 280 3.56 -21.35 11.83
N ASP A 281 2.64 -21.23 12.79
CA ASP A 281 2.31 -22.31 13.73
C ASP A 281 1.78 -23.57 13.02
N ASN A 282 1.04 -23.39 11.92
CA ASN A 282 0.58 -24.51 11.10
C ASN A 282 1.73 -25.16 10.33
N LEU A 283 2.66 -24.38 9.78
CA LEU A 283 3.85 -24.91 9.11
C LEU A 283 4.79 -25.66 10.05
N VAL A 284 4.96 -25.19 11.29
CA VAL A 284 5.75 -25.90 12.32
C VAL A 284 5.14 -27.28 12.58
N LYS A 285 3.80 -27.35 12.77
CA LYS A 285 3.11 -28.63 12.97
C LYS A 285 3.24 -29.56 11.77
N GLU A 286 3.12 -29.02 10.55
CA GLU A 286 3.27 -29.81 9.34
C GLU A 286 4.69 -30.36 9.20
N ALA A 287 5.72 -29.58 9.56
CA ALA A 287 7.10 -30.03 9.59
C ALA A 287 7.31 -31.15 10.64
N ASP A 288 6.72 -31.04 11.82
CA ASP A 288 6.77 -32.07 12.88
C ASP A 288 6.09 -33.38 12.44
N ASP A 289 4.89 -33.27 11.86
CA ASP A 289 4.14 -34.41 11.35
C ASP A 289 4.90 -35.10 10.21
N LEU A 290 5.54 -34.33 9.32
CA LEU A 290 6.36 -34.84 8.22
C LEU A 290 7.65 -35.50 8.75
N HIS A 291 8.27 -34.92 9.79
CA HIS A 291 9.43 -35.51 10.45
C HIS A 291 9.09 -36.85 11.10
N ALA A 292 7.93 -36.95 11.78
CA ALA A 292 7.44 -38.21 12.35
C ALA A 292 7.18 -39.27 11.26
N GLN A 293 6.62 -38.88 10.11
CA GLN A 293 6.42 -39.78 8.97
C GLN A 293 7.74 -40.27 8.36
N ALA A 294 8.72 -39.38 8.17
CA ALA A 294 10.05 -39.73 7.68
C ALA A 294 10.76 -40.71 8.64
N LEU A 295 10.67 -40.50 9.95
CA LEU A 295 11.20 -41.43 10.95
C LEU A 295 10.51 -42.79 10.91
N ALA A 296 9.19 -42.84 10.75
CA ALA A 296 8.42 -44.08 10.64
C ALA A 296 8.82 -44.92 9.41
N LEU A 297 9.09 -44.27 8.27
CA LEU A 297 9.58 -44.93 7.05
C LEU A 297 11.03 -45.41 7.18
N ARG A 298 11.85 -44.70 7.96
CA ARG A 298 13.27 -44.97 8.17
C ARG A 298 13.54 -46.19 9.03
N GLN A 299 12.85 -46.33 10.17
CA GLN A 299 13.04 -47.41 11.14
C GLN A 299 13.15 -48.81 10.48
N PRO A 300 12.17 -49.25 9.64
CA PRO A 300 12.24 -50.58 9.03
C PRO A 300 13.39 -50.74 8.03
N LEU A 301 13.80 -49.67 7.32
CA LEU A 301 14.95 -49.72 6.41
C LEU A 301 16.25 -49.90 7.16
N THR A 302 16.42 -49.15 8.26
CA THR A 302 17.63 -49.23 9.09
C THR A 302 17.74 -50.58 9.80
N ASP A 303 16.63 -51.15 10.25
CA ASP A 303 16.62 -52.48 10.85
C ASP A 303 16.95 -53.58 9.84
N THR A 304 16.44 -53.46 8.62
CA THR A 304 16.76 -54.38 7.52
C THR A 304 18.24 -54.26 7.14
N LEU A 305 18.78 -53.04 7.00
CA LEU A 305 20.20 -52.79 6.77
C LEU A 305 21.09 -53.43 7.85
N ARG A 306 20.74 -53.25 9.14
CA ARG A 306 21.46 -53.87 10.25
C ARG A 306 21.45 -55.40 10.16
N LYS A 307 20.30 -55.99 9.84
CA LYS A 307 20.16 -57.45 9.63
C LYS A 307 21.00 -57.93 8.44
N THR A 308 21.00 -57.22 7.32
CA THR A 308 21.81 -57.56 6.14
C THR A 308 23.32 -57.48 6.42
N ILE A 309 23.76 -56.46 7.17
CA ILE A 309 25.17 -56.33 7.60
C ILE A 309 25.56 -57.49 8.52
N ALA A 310 24.71 -57.85 9.49
CA ALA A 310 24.95 -58.98 10.39
C ALA A 310 25.01 -60.32 9.63
N GLN A 311 24.16 -60.52 8.62
CA GLN A 311 24.20 -61.69 7.74
C GLN A 311 25.47 -61.75 6.90
N GLY A 312 25.92 -60.62 6.33
CA GLY A 312 27.19 -60.54 5.60
C GLY A 312 28.40 -60.86 6.49
N GLN A 313 28.39 -60.38 7.74
CA GLN A 313 29.41 -60.72 8.74
C GLN A 313 29.39 -62.21 9.08
N ALA A 314 28.22 -62.82 9.32
CA ALA A 314 28.10 -64.24 9.58
C ALA A 314 28.59 -65.10 8.39
N LEU A 315 28.26 -64.72 7.15
CA LEU A 315 28.75 -65.39 5.94
C LEU A 315 30.28 -65.28 5.78
N SER A 316 30.85 -64.12 6.10
CA SER A 316 32.31 -63.93 6.10
C SER A 316 33.04 -64.76 7.16
N GLN A 317 32.41 -64.93 8.33
CA GLN A 317 32.90 -65.80 9.41
C GLN A 317 32.83 -67.29 9.02
N GLN A 318 31.79 -67.68 8.29
CA GLN A 318 31.64 -69.04 7.79
C GLN A 318 32.71 -69.41 6.74
N MET A 319 33.16 -68.43 5.95
CA MET A 319 34.29 -68.61 5.01
C MET A 319 35.67 -68.64 5.68
N THR A 320 35.86 -67.91 6.78
CA THR A 320 37.13 -67.96 7.55
C THR A 320 37.24 -69.21 8.41
N ALA A 321 36.13 -69.86 8.77
CA ALA A 321 36.10 -71.16 9.44
C ALA A 321 36.30 -72.36 8.49
N ALA A 322 36.05 -72.20 7.18
CA ALA A 322 36.10 -73.28 6.19
C ALA A 322 37.50 -73.83 5.82
N PRO A 323 38.67 -73.17 6.03
CA PRO A 323 39.95 -73.81 5.72
C PRO A 323 40.37 -74.86 6.77
N ALA A 324 39.80 -74.85 7.97
CA ALA A 324 40.27 -75.71 9.07
C ALA A 324 39.72 -77.15 9.02
N SER A 325 38.64 -77.41 8.28
CA SER A 325 38.06 -78.77 8.17
C SER A 325 38.49 -79.53 6.92
N ALA A 326 39.13 -78.88 5.94
CA ALA A 326 39.69 -79.56 4.76
C ALA A 326 41.11 -80.10 4.99
N ALA A 327 41.86 -79.58 5.97
CA ALA A 327 43.22 -80.03 6.26
C ALA A 327 43.31 -81.37 7.03
N ASN A 328 42.20 -81.94 7.49
CA ASN A 328 42.20 -83.14 8.33
C ASN A 328 41.48 -84.37 7.74
N GLN A 329 41.17 -84.38 6.45
CA GLN A 329 40.64 -85.56 5.76
C GLN A 329 41.38 -85.83 4.45
N THR A 330 42.69 -86.05 4.57
CA THR A 330 43.50 -86.65 3.50
C THR A 330 44.17 -87.91 4.02
N ALA A 331 43.38 -88.92 4.39
CA ALA A 331 43.87 -90.28 4.56
C ALA A 331 42.71 -91.30 4.43
N ALA A 332 42.15 -91.44 3.22
CA ALA A 332 41.86 -92.72 2.57
C ALA A 332 40.87 -92.57 1.39
N ALA A 333 41.26 -93.15 0.25
CA ALA A 333 40.49 -93.49 -0.95
C ALA A 333 40.24 -92.39 -2.04
N LYS A 334 40.94 -92.56 -3.18
CA LYS A 334 40.58 -92.08 -4.55
C LYS A 334 39.56 -93.07 -5.20
N PRO A 335 38.92 -92.81 -6.37
CA PRO A 335 38.81 -91.58 -7.19
C PRO A 335 37.36 -91.21 -7.61
N SER A 336 36.98 -89.94 -7.53
CA SER A 336 35.92 -89.35 -8.39
C SER A 336 36.15 -87.84 -8.55
N ALA A 337 37.28 -87.50 -9.18
CA ALA A 337 37.83 -86.14 -9.25
C ALA A 337 37.02 -85.13 -10.10
N GLN A 338 35.91 -85.52 -10.73
CA GLN A 338 35.06 -84.60 -11.50
C GLN A 338 33.82 -84.10 -10.74
N ALA A 339 33.28 -84.89 -9.79
CA ALA A 339 32.04 -84.56 -9.07
C ALA A 339 32.27 -83.69 -7.83
N SER A 340 33.41 -83.84 -7.15
CA SER A 340 33.78 -83.02 -5.98
C SER A 340 34.27 -81.62 -6.36
N ALA A 341 34.90 -81.46 -7.52
CA ALA A 341 35.28 -80.16 -8.07
C ALA A 341 34.06 -79.37 -8.57
N ALA A 342 33.06 -80.03 -9.16
CA ALA A 342 31.80 -79.41 -9.55
C ALA A 342 30.94 -79.02 -8.33
N ALA A 343 30.93 -79.81 -7.26
CA ALA A 343 30.25 -79.47 -6.00
C ALA A 343 30.92 -78.31 -5.26
N ALA A 344 32.26 -78.29 -5.17
CA ALA A 344 33.01 -77.18 -4.59
C ALA A 344 32.91 -75.89 -5.43
N ALA A 345 32.93 -76.01 -6.77
CA ALA A 345 32.69 -74.87 -7.67
C ALA A 345 31.24 -74.37 -7.60
N ALA A 346 30.26 -75.26 -7.42
CA ALA A 346 28.86 -74.89 -7.21
C ALA A 346 28.63 -74.22 -5.84
N GLU A 347 29.35 -74.63 -4.80
CA GLU A 347 29.33 -74.01 -3.47
C GLU A 347 30.03 -72.64 -3.45
N LEU A 348 31.15 -72.49 -4.16
CA LEU A 348 31.79 -71.18 -4.41
C LEU A 348 30.90 -70.26 -5.25
N ALA A 349 30.21 -70.79 -6.26
CA ALA A 349 29.30 -70.03 -7.10
C ALA A 349 28.02 -69.60 -6.36
N SER A 350 27.46 -70.45 -5.50
CA SER A 350 26.31 -70.09 -4.65
C SER A 350 26.70 -69.08 -3.58
N THR A 351 27.90 -69.20 -3.02
CA THR A 351 28.48 -68.25 -2.08
C THR A 351 28.71 -66.89 -2.74
N ARG A 352 29.28 -66.86 -3.95
CA ARG A 352 29.46 -65.62 -4.72
C ARG A 352 28.13 -64.96 -5.06
N LYS A 353 27.13 -65.74 -5.51
CA LYS A 353 25.76 -65.25 -5.71
C LYS A 353 25.14 -64.68 -4.44
N SER A 354 25.43 -65.26 -3.26
CA SER A 354 24.92 -64.74 -1.99
C SER A 354 25.55 -63.38 -1.62
N PHE A 355 26.85 -63.19 -1.85
CA PHE A 355 27.49 -61.88 -1.71
C PHE A 355 27.02 -60.87 -2.74
N ASP A 356 26.82 -61.28 -4.00
CA ASP A 356 26.30 -60.41 -5.04
C ASP A 356 24.89 -59.92 -4.68
N THR A 357 24.05 -60.82 -4.14
CA THR A 357 22.69 -60.49 -3.66
C THR A 357 22.72 -59.59 -2.42
N LEU A 358 23.61 -59.86 -1.46
CA LEU A 358 23.81 -58.99 -0.28
C LEU A 358 24.33 -57.60 -0.68
N THR A 359 25.23 -57.54 -1.66
CA THR A 359 25.76 -56.27 -2.18
C THR A 359 24.68 -55.47 -2.91
N ALA A 360 23.86 -56.14 -3.73
CA ALA A 360 22.75 -55.51 -4.42
C ALA A 360 21.67 -54.99 -3.45
N THR A 361 21.29 -55.79 -2.45
CA THR A 361 20.32 -55.39 -1.42
C THR A 361 20.85 -54.26 -0.54
N PHE A 362 22.13 -54.30 -0.13
CA PHE A 362 22.78 -53.21 0.59
C PHE A 362 22.83 -51.92 -0.24
N LYS A 363 23.20 -52.01 -1.53
CA LYS A 363 23.24 -50.85 -2.44
C LYS A 363 21.85 -50.23 -2.64
N GLY A 364 20.82 -51.06 -2.77
CA GLY A 364 19.43 -50.59 -2.82
C GLY A 364 19.03 -49.88 -1.52
N LEU A 365 19.14 -50.56 -0.38
CA LEU A 365 18.71 -50.01 0.90
C LEU A 365 19.47 -48.75 1.31
N SER A 366 20.77 -48.66 0.99
CA SER A 366 21.57 -47.44 1.21
C SER A 366 21.14 -46.29 0.30
N ALA A 367 20.82 -46.56 -0.98
CA ALA A 367 20.29 -45.55 -1.89
C ALA A 367 18.94 -44.96 -1.45
N ALA A 368 18.11 -45.73 -0.74
CA ALA A 368 16.86 -45.26 -0.13
C ALA A 368 17.06 -44.57 1.22
N SER A 369 17.89 -45.12 2.11
CA SER A 369 18.02 -44.62 3.48
C SER A 369 18.85 -43.34 3.63
N VAL A 370 19.81 -43.08 2.72
CA VAL A 370 20.65 -41.86 2.80
C VAL A 370 19.83 -40.59 2.54
N PRO A 371 19.06 -40.46 1.43
CA PRO A 371 18.19 -39.31 1.22
C PRO A 371 17.18 -39.12 2.35
N LEU A 372 16.60 -40.19 2.88
CA LEU A 372 15.67 -40.11 4.01
C LEU A 372 16.34 -39.58 5.30
N SER A 373 17.62 -39.89 5.52
CA SER A 373 18.38 -39.29 6.62
C SER A 373 18.69 -37.81 6.38
N GLN A 374 18.99 -37.42 5.14
CA GLN A 374 19.17 -36.02 4.76
C GLN A 374 17.87 -35.23 4.92
N GLU A 375 16.74 -35.84 4.59
CA GLU A 375 15.40 -35.30 4.81
C GLU A 375 15.14 -35.02 6.29
N THR A 376 15.43 -35.97 7.20
CA THR A 376 15.23 -35.76 8.65
C THR A 376 16.05 -34.58 9.19
N VAL A 377 17.29 -34.40 8.73
CA VAL A 377 18.15 -33.28 9.14
C VAL A 377 17.67 -31.96 8.55
N ALA A 378 17.24 -31.96 7.28
CA ALA A 378 16.65 -30.78 6.64
C ALA A 378 15.34 -30.35 7.33
N LEU A 379 14.53 -31.30 7.79
CA LEU A 379 13.31 -31.05 8.58
C LEU A 379 13.62 -30.47 9.96
N GLU A 380 14.65 -30.96 10.66
CA GLU A 380 15.09 -30.37 11.92
C GLU A 380 15.57 -28.91 11.74
N GLN A 381 16.31 -28.65 10.66
CA GLN A 381 16.73 -27.29 10.30
C GLN A 381 15.52 -26.41 9.93
N ALA A 382 14.55 -26.94 9.18
CA ALA A 382 13.31 -26.27 8.83
C ALA A 382 12.53 -25.88 10.09
N HIS A 383 12.31 -26.83 11.01
CA HIS A 383 11.66 -26.60 12.29
C HIS A 383 12.35 -25.47 13.08
N ALA A 384 13.68 -25.55 13.28
CA ALA A 384 14.42 -24.53 14.02
C ALA A 384 14.32 -23.14 13.38
N SER A 385 14.37 -23.05 12.04
CA SER A 385 14.20 -21.78 11.31
C SER A 385 12.79 -21.21 11.42
N LEU A 386 11.75 -22.06 11.36
CA LEU A 386 10.36 -21.67 11.54
C LEU A 386 10.09 -21.20 12.97
N GLU A 387 10.69 -21.84 13.98
CA GLU A 387 10.62 -21.38 15.38
C GLU A 387 11.29 -20.01 15.57
N ALA A 388 12.45 -19.79 14.94
CA ALA A 388 13.11 -18.50 14.96
C ALA A 388 12.24 -17.41 14.30
N TRP A 389 11.61 -17.72 13.16
CA TRP A 389 10.67 -16.82 12.50
C TRP A 389 9.45 -16.50 13.37
N ARG A 390 8.84 -17.52 13.97
CA ARG A 390 7.73 -17.38 14.92
C ARG A 390 8.10 -16.47 16.09
N ALA A 391 9.31 -16.62 16.64
CA ALA A 391 9.80 -15.80 17.74
C ALA A 391 9.96 -14.34 17.32
N ALA A 392 10.50 -14.07 16.13
CA ALA A 392 10.62 -12.72 15.56
C ALA A 392 9.24 -12.05 15.40
N VAL A 393 8.28 -12.73 14.77
CA VAL A 393 6.89 -12.23 14.61
C VAL A 393 6.23 -11.97 15.97
N ASN A 394 6.46 -12.82 16.96
CA ASN A 394 5.90 -12.62 18.30
C ASN A 394 6.54 -11.41 19.01
N GLN A 395 7.82 -11.15 18.79
CA GLN A 395 8.48 -9.95 19.30
C GLN A 395 7.91 -8.68 18.65
N GLU A 396 7.71 -8.68 17.33
CA GLU A 396 7.05 -7.59 16.60
C GLU A 396 5.62 -7.34 17.10
N TYR A 397 4.83 -8.41 17.22
CA TYR A 397 3.46 -8.35 17.76
C TYR A 397 3.43 -7.74 19.16
N THR A 398 4.29 -8.20 20.07
CA THR A 398 4.31 -7.68 21.46
C THR A 398 4.81 -6.24 21.52
N SER A 399 5.77 -5.86 20.68
CA SER A 399 6.25 -4.47 20.55
C SER A 399 5.11 -3.55 20.09
N LEU A 400 4.43 -3.93 19.00
CA LEU A 400 3.34 -3.15 18.43
C LEU A 400 2.15 -3.07 19.41
N LEU A 401 1.80 -4.18 20.07
CA LEU A 401 0.75 -4.23 21.09
C LEU A 401 1.05 -3.30 22.26
N ARG A 402 2.29 -3.32 22.78
CA ARG A 402 2.72 -2.38 23.83
C ARG A 402 2.60 -0.94 23.38
N SER A 403 3.04 -0.62 22.16
CA SER A 403 2.95 0.74 21.62
C SER A 403 1.49 1.21 21.49
N LEU A 404 0.59 0.34 21.02
CA LEU A 404 -0.84 0.60 20.93
C LEU A 404 -1.45 0.82 22.32
N LEU A 405 -1.15 -0.04 23.29
CA LEU A 405 -1.67 0.08 24.65
C LEU A 405 -1.21 1.38 25.33
N VAL A 406 0.07 1.73 25.20
CA VAL A 406 0.60 3.01 25.70
C VAL A 406 -0.14 4.19 25.06
N ARG A 407 -0.42 4.10 23.76
CA ARG A 407 -1.11 5.17 23.03
C ARG A 407 -2.58 5.30 23.43
N VAL A 408 -3.32 4.21 23.51
CA VAL A 408 -4.70 4.19 24.00
C VAL A 408 -4.77 4.73 25.43
N PHE A 409 -3.82 4.33 26.29
CA PHE A 409 -3.72 4.84 27.65
C PHE A 409 -3.41 6.35 27.69
N ALA A 410 -2.49 6.85 26.85
CA ALA A 410 -2.19 8.26 26.74
C ALA A 410 -3.41 9.09 26.28
N ILE A 411 -4.18 8.57 25.32
CA ILE A 411 -5.45 9.18 24.86
C ILE A 411 -6.48 9.20 26.01
N ALA A 412 -6.62 8.10 26.75
CA ALA A 412 -7.52 8.03 27.89
C ALA A 412 -7.15 9.04 28.99
N ILE A 413 -5.85 9.19 29.30
CA ILE A 413 -5.34 10.21 30.22
C ILE A 413 -5.65 11.61 29.70
N ALA A 414 -5.36 11.90 28.44
CA ALA A 414 -5.61 13.22 27.85
C ALA A 414 -7.10 13.60 27.93
N LEU A 415 -8.00 12.66 27.60
CA LEU A 415 -9.44 12.85 27.76
C LEU A 415 -9.83 13.07 29.22
N ALA A 416 -9.31 12.25 30.15
CA ALA A 416 -9.57 12.40 31.58
C ALA A 416 -9.16 13.78 32.09
N VAL A 417 -7.97 14.27 31.70
CA VAL A 417 -7.47 15.60 32.05
C VAL A 417 -8.41 16.69 31.52
N ILE A 418 -8.85 16.60 30.25
CA ILE A 418 -9.82 17.54 29.67
C ILE A 418 -11.14 17.55 30.44
N PHE A 419 -11.68 16.39 30.81
CA PHE A 419 -12.92 16.31 31.59
C PHE A 419 -12.75 16.85 33.01
N ILE A 420 -11.63 16.56 33.69
CA ILE A 420 -11.32 17.09 35.02
C ILE A 420 -11.21 18.62 34.98
N LEU A 421 -10.40 19.17 34.07
CA LEU A 421 -10.27 20.62 33.86
C LEU A 421 -11.62 21.25 33.52
N GLY A 422 -12.40 20.58 32.67
CA GLY A 422 -13.75 20.99 32.35
C GLY A 422 -14.64 21.06 33.59
N GLU A 423 -14.59 20.08 34.49
CA GLU A 423 -15.39 20.06 35.72
C GLU A 423 -14.92 21.09 36.75
N VAL A 424 -13.61 21.32 36.85
CA VAL A 424 -13.04 22.42 37.64
C VAL A 424 -13.56 23.76 37.12
N TRP A 425 -13.54 23.99 35.80
CA TRP A 425 -14.10 25.20 35.19
C TRP A 425 -15.59 25.35 35.48
N ARG A 426 -16.37 24.27 35.40
CA ARG A 426 -17.79 24.31 35.78
C ARG A 426 -17.98 24.75 37.23
N ARG A 427 -17.27 24.12 38.17
CA ARG A 427 -17.35 24.46 39.61
C ARG A 427 -16.91 25.91 39.88
N ALA A 428 -15.80 26.34 39.28
CA ALA A 428 -15.30 27.70 39.40
C ALA A 428 -16.31 28.73 38.90
N THR A 429 -16.91 28.49 37.71
CA THR A 429 -17.92 29.39 37.14
C THR A 429 -19.15 29.48 38.05
N THR A 430 -19.62 28.36 38.60
CA THR A 430 -20.77 28.37 39.52
C THR A 430 -20.49 29.04 40.86
N ARG A 431 -19.22 29.06 41.30
CA ARG A 431 -18.82 29.63 42.60
C ARG A 431 -18.48 31.12 42.52
N TYR A 432 -17.85 31.58 41.45
CA TYR A 432 -17.33 32.96 41.33
C TYR A 432 -18.23 33.90 40.51
N VAL A 433 -19.00 33.39 39.54
CA VAL A 433 -19.83 34.24 38.66
C VAL A 433 -21.27 34.28 39.16
N ARG A 434 -21.62 35.38 39.85
CA ARG A 434 -22.98 35.62 40.37
C ARG A 434 -23.99 36.03 39.29
N ASP A 435 -23.51 36.61 38.19
CA ASP A 435 -24.34 37.14 37.12
C ASP A 435 -24.85 36.02 36.18
N VAL A 436 -26.19 35.83 36.12
CA VAL A 436 -26.83 34.67 35.48
C VAL A 436 -26.59 34.62 33.97
N ARG A 437 -26.57 35.78 33.29
CA ARG A 437 -26.31 35.84 31.83
C ARG A 437 -24.87 35.44 31.50
N ARG A 438 -23.88 36.00 32.22
CA ARG A 438 -22.45 35.68 32.03
C ARG A 438 -22.15 34.23 32.37
N ARG A 439 -22.77 33.69 33.42
CA ARG A 439 -22.65 32.28 33.80
C ARG A 439 -23.15 31.35 32.69
N ARG A 440 -24.30 31.66 32.06
CA ARG A 440 -24.84 30.84 30.96
C ARG A 440 -23.91 30.84 29.75
N GLN A 441 -23.36 32.00 29.37
CA GLN A 441 -22.39 32.12 28.28
C GLN A 441 -21.12 31.30 28.54
N LEU A 442 -20.54 31.36 29.74
CA LEU A 442 -19.34 30.61 30.11
C LEU A 442 -19.56 29.09 30.12
N LEU A 443 -20.73 28.61 30.55
CA LEU A 443 -21.05 27.19 30.53
C LEU A 443 -21.25 26.65 29.10
N VAL A 444 -21.83 27.45 28.20
CA VAL A 444 -21.92 27.12 26.77
C VAL A 444 -20.52 27.07 26.15
N LEU A 445 -19.68 28.07 26.43
CA LEU A 445 -18.29 28.11 25.97
C LEU A 445 -17.49 26.90 26.47
N ARG A 446 -17.62 26.53 27.75
CA ARG A 446 -17.02 25.31 28.32
C ARG A 446 -17.47 24.05 27.59
N ARG A 447 -18.77 23.90 27.29
CA ARG A 447 -19.28 22.72 26.55
C ARG A 447 -18.66 22.64 25.15
N LEU A 448 -18.60 23.77 24.43
CA LEU A 448 -17.95 23.86 23.12
C LEU A 448 -16.45 23.54 23.21
N ALA A 449 -15.73 24.14 24.16
CA ALA A 449 -14.29 23.94 24.33
C ALA A 449 -13.95 22.49 24.70
N VAL A 450 -14.65 21.89 25.67
CA VAL A 450 -14.46 20.49 26.07
C VAL A 450 -14.81 19.56 24.92
N GLY A 451 -15.93 19.77 24.23
CA GLY A 451 -16.32 18.96 23.07
C GLY A 451 -15.29 19.05 21.94
N PHE A 452 -14.82 20.27 21.63
CA PHE A 452 -13.81 20.52 20.61
C PHE A 452 -12.46 19.86 20.95
N LEU A 453 -11.94 20.08 22.17
CA LEU A 453 -10.69 19.48 22.63
C LEU A 453 -10.76 17.95 22.69
N SER A 454 -11.86 17.39 23.18
CA SER A 454 -12.06 15.93 23.20
C SER A 454 -12.13 15.36 21.78
N GLY A 455 -12.83 16.04 20.86
CA GLY A 455 -12.85 15.68 19.45
C GLY A 455 -11.46 15.72 18.81
N LEU A 456 -10.67 16.75 19.13
CA LEU A 456 -9.30 16.93 18.64
C LEU A 456 -8.40 15.79 19.12
N VAL A 457 -8.42 15.47 20.42
CA VAL A 457 -7.67 14.34 20.99
C VAL A 457 -8.11 13.02 20.36
N MET A 458 -9.40 12.85 20.07
CA MET A 458 -9.88 11.62 19.45
C MET A 458 -9.43 11.47 18.00
N ILE A 459 -9.53 12.55 17.21
CA ILE A 459 -9.09 12.56 15.81
C ILE A 459 -7.58 12.31 15.72
N PHE A 460 -6.77 13.05 16.47
CA PHE A 460 -5.32 12.85 16.47
C PHE A 460 -4.89 11.54 17.13
N GLY A 461 -5.65 11.05 18.10
CA GLY A 461 -5.39 9.76 18.73
C GLY A 461 -5.63 8.59 17.76
N LEU A 462 -6.67 8.67 16.94
CA LEU A 462 -7.06 7.58 16.03
C LEU A 462 -6.38 7.64 14.66
N VAL A 463 -6.20 8.82 14.09
CA VAL A 463 -5.89 9.02 12.66
C VAL A 463 -4.56 9.77 12.45
N THR A 464 -3.46 9.29 13.04
CA THR A 464 -2.11 9.85 12.75
C THR A 464 -1.58 9.40 11.39
N GLN A 465 -2.32 9.73 10.33
CA GLN A 465 -1.76 9.84 8.99
C GLN A 465 -1.81 11.31 8.61
N PHE A 466 -0.67 12.00 8.76
CA PHE A 466 -0.56 13.44 8.50
C PHE A 466 -1.00 13.81 7.07
N SER A 467 -0.80 12.93 6.07
CA SER A 467 -1.28 13.12 4.70
C SER A 467 -2.80 13.16 4.57
N SER A 468 -3.51 12.30 5.31
CA SER A 468 -4.98 12.28 5.30
C SER A 468 -5.54 13.49 6.04
N LEU A 469 -4.89 13.90 7.15
CA LEU A 469 -5.33 15.04 7.93
C LEU A 469 -5.16 16.37 7.19
N ALA A 470 -4.05 16.59 6.48
CA ALA A 470 -3.85 17.81 5.70
C ALA A 470 -4.93 17.95 4.61
N THR A 471 -5.26 16.84 3.95
CA THR A 471 -6.32 16.78 2.94
C THR A 471 -7.69 17.05 3.56
N PHE A 472 -8.00 16.43 4.70
CA PHE A 472 -9.26 16.63 5.43
C PHE A 472 -9.39 18.07 5.96
N ALA A 473 -8.33 18.63 6.54
CA ALA A 473 -8.26 20.02 6.97
C ALA A 473 -8.42 20.98 5.79
N GLY A 474 -7.86 20.65 4.63
CA GLY A 474 -8.08 21.36 3.37
C GLY A 474 -9.57 21.40 2.99
N PHE A 475 -10.26 20.25 3.03
CA PHE A 475 -11.70 20.18 2.76
C PHE A 475 -12.55 20.96 3.77
N ILE A 476 -12.26 20.84 5.07
CA ILE A 476 -12.95 21.64 6.09
C ILE A 476 -12.72 23.13 5.85
N THR A 477 -11.48 23.54 5.58
CA THR A 477 -11.13 24.94 5.35
C THR A 477 -11.84 25.47 4.10
N ALA A 478 -11.88 24.68 3.02
CA ALA A 478 -12.63 25.03 1.81
C ALA A 478 -14.14 25.16 2.10
N GLY A 479 -14.72 24.22 2.85
CA GLY A 479 -16.13 24.28 3.25
C GLY A 479 -16.46 25.50 4.10
N ILE A 480 -15.61 25.83 5.08
CA ILE A 480 -15.75 27.04 5.91
C ILE A 480 -15.58 28.29 5.05
N ALA A 481 -14.59 28.33 4.15
CA ALA A 481 -14.36 29.48 3.27
C ALA A 481 -15.56 29.78 2.38
N VAL A 482 -16.16 28.73 1.79
CA VAL A 482 -17.38 28.85 0.97
C VAL A 482 -18.56 29.29 1.83
N GLY A 483 -18.77 28.69 3.02
CA GLY A 483 -19.87 29.06 3.91
C GLY A 483 -19.76 30.47 4.49
N LEU A 484 -18.53 30.99 4.67
CA LEU A 484 -18.26 32.30 5.25
C LEU A 484 -18.02 33.40 4.19
N GLN A 485 -18.18 33.08 2.90
CA GLN A 485 -17.85 33.97 1.79
C GLN A 485 -18.46 35.38 1.93
N THR A 486 -19.77 35.47 2.22
CA THR A 486 -20.45 36.77 2.35
C THR A 486 -19.96 37.59 3.54
N ILE A 487 -19.59 36.93 4.65
CA ILE A 487 -19.07 37.60 5.84
C ILE A 487 -17.65 38.12 5.56
N LEU A 488 -16.78 37.31 4.94
CA LEU A 488 -15.45 37.75 4.53
C LEU A 488 -15.51 38.94 3.57
N LEU A 489 -16.41 38.90 2.59
CA LEU A 489 -16.65 40.01 1.68
C LEU A 489 -17.14 41.27 2.40
N SER A 490 -17.99 41.12 3.41
CA SER A 490 -18.49 42.25 4.21
C SER A 490 -17.38 42.90 5.04
N VAL A 491 -16.46 42.10 5.58
CA VAL A 491 -15.27 42.60 6.31
C VAL A 491 -14.32 43.31 5.35
N ALA A 492 -14.06 42.75 4.16
CA ALA A 492 -13.28 43.44 3.14
C ALA A 492 -13.93 44.77 2.73
N ALA A 493 -15.25 44.78 2.60
CA ALA A 493 -16.01 45.97 2.27
C ALA A 493 -15.96 47.05 3.36
N TYR A 494 -15.90 46.67 4.64
CA TYR A 494 -15.71 47.62 5.74
C TYR A 494 -14.43 48.45 5.56
N PHE A 495 -13.31 47.82 5.21
CA PHE A 495 -12.05 48.54 4.96
C PHE A 495 -12.13 49.50 3.77
N PHE A 496 -12.97 49.17 2.78
CA PHE A 496 -13.25 50.08 1.66
C PHE A 496 -14.13 51.26 2.09
N ILE A 497 -15.17 51.01 2.90
CA ILE A 497 -16.06 52.05 3.44
C ILE A 497 -15.30 53.07 4.28
N ILE A 498 -14.31 52.64 5.08
CA ILE A 498 -13.58 53.56 5.97
C ILE A 498 -12.42 54.28 5.27
N GLY A 499 -12.12 53.94 4.00
CA GLY A 499 -11.04 54.53 3.21
C GLY A 499 -11.26 56.01 2.86
N ARG A 500 -10.27 56.62 2.19
CA ARG A 500 -10.22 58.07 1.89
C ARG A 500 -11.46 58.61 1.15
N TYR A 501 -12.04 57.82 0.26
CA TYR A 501 -13.22 58.17 -0.55
C TYR A 501 -14.48 57.38 -0.15
N GLY A 502 -14.47 56.77 1.05
CA GLY A 502 -15.56 55.95 1.52
C GLY A 502 -16.71 56.74 2.16
N VAL A 503 -17.49 56.06 3.01
CA VAL A 503 -18.69 56.61 3.65
C VAL A 503 -18.41 56.85 5.14
N LYS A 504 -18.75 58.05 5.61
CA LYS A 504 -18.63 58.48 6.99
C LYS A 504 -20.01 58.53 7.65
N VAL A 505 -20.01 58.46 8.98
CA VAL A 505 -21.21 58.74 9.79
C VAL A 505 -21.64 60.19 9.54
N GLY A 506 -22.93 60.38 9.26
CA GLY A 506 -23.53 61.65 8.85
C GLY A 506 -23.56 61.89 7.33
N ASP A 507 -22.93 61.03 6.52
CA ASP A 507 -23.02 61.16 5.07
C ASP A 507 -24.43 60.77 4.59
N ARG A 508 -24.95 61.54 3.64
CA ARG A 508 -26.17 61.22 2.90
C ARG A 508 -25.81 60.39 1.68
N ILE A 509 -26.34 59.17 1.66
CA ILE A 509 -26.09 58.21 0.59
C ILE A 509 -27.41 57.63 0.08
N THR A 510 -27.42 57.26 -1.20
CA THR A 510 -28.47 56.47 -1.80
C THR A 510 -27.88 55.15 -2.24
N ILE A 511 -28.40 54.06 -1.70
CA ILE A 511 -27.97 52.71 -2.01
C ILE A 511 -29.17 51.80 -2.21
N THR A 512 -29.17 51.05 -3.32
CA THR A 512 -30.27 50.14 -3.69
C THR A 512 -31.65 50.83 -3.69
N GLY A 513 -31.71 52.10 -4.10
CA GLY A 513 -32.95 52.90 -4.12
C GLY A 513 -33.43 53.43 -2.77
N VAL A 514 -32.68 53.22 -1.68
CA VAL A 514 -32.96 53.79 -0.37
C VAL A 514 -32.01 54.95 -0.12
N THR A 515 -32.56 56.14 0.10
CA THR A 515 -31.80 57.35 0.46
C THR A 515 -31.83 57.54 1.97
N GLY A 516 -30.69 57.86 2.57
CA GLY A 516 -30.64 58.13 4.00
C GLY A 516 -29.30 58.63 4.51
N GLU A 517 -29.26 58.92 5.81
CA GLU A 517 -28.07 59.42 6.51
C GLU A 517 -27.41 58.32 7.32
N VAL A 518 -26.11 58.09 7.13
CA VAL A 518 -25.40 56.98 7.79
C VAL A 518 -25.26 57.24 9.29
N ILE A 519 -25.74 56.30 10.09
CA ILE A 519 -25.70 56.35 11.56
C ILE A 519 -24.43 55.68 12.08
N GLU A 520 -24.13 54.48 11.57
CA GLU A 520 -23.03 53.65 12.05
C GLU A 520 -22.51 52.74 10.93
N VAL A 521 -21.19 52.57 10.88
CA VAL A 521 -20.53 51.58 10.02
C VAL A 521 -19.90 50.50 10.91
N GLY A 522 -20.54 49.34 10.99
CA GLY A 522 -20.00 48.17 11.68
C GLY A 522 -19.19 47.26 10.76
N LEU A 523 -18.47 46.29 11.32
CA LEU A 523 -17.54 45.44 10.58
C LEU A 523 -18.19 44.59 9.47
N VAL A 524 -19.45 44.19 9.66
CA VAL A 524 -20.20 43.34 8.70
C VAL A 524 -21.41 44.06 8.11
N ARG A 525 -21.94 45.07 8.81
CA ARG A 525 -23.17 45.79 8.44
C ARG A 525 -23.04 47.27 8.76
N PHE A 526 -23.70 48.11 7.98
CA PHE A 526 -23.87 49.53 8.26
C PHE A 526 -25.35 49.89 8.39
N TYR A 527 -25.62 50.95 9.14
CA TYR A 527 -26.95 51.41 9.53
C TYR A 527 -27.16 52.83 9.02
N MET A 528 -28.34 53.07 8.46
CA MET A 528 -28.70 54.35 7.85
C MET A 528 -30.10 54.76 8.27
N LEU A 529 -30.29 56.02 8.65
CA LEU A 529 -31.60 56.61 8.91
C LEU A 529 -32.24 56.89 7.55
N GLU A 530 -33.32 56.19 7.24
CA GLU A 530 -34.00 56.38 5.98
C GLU A 530 -34.64 57.78 5.90
N MET A 531 -34.49 58.40 4.75
CA MET A 531 -35.07 59.69 4.43
C MET A 531 -36.00 59.56 3.23
N SER A 532 -37.20 60.10 3.36
CA SER A 532 -38.19 60.14 2.28
C SER A 532 -38.47 61.59 1.89
N GLY A 533 -38.70 61.82 0.60
CA GLY A 533 -38.93 63.14 0.06
C GLY A 533 -38.67 63.16 -1.44
N ASN A 534 -38.83 64.32 -2.06
CA ASN A 534 -38.63 64.46 -3.50
C ASN A 534 -37.47 65.41 -3.77
N GLY A 535 -36.46 64.93 -4.50
CA GLY A 535 -35.27 65.71 -4.84
C GLY A 535 -34.45 66.11 -3.60
N THR A 536 -34.46 67.40 -3.27
CA THR A 536 -33.64 68.01 -2.21
C THR A 536 -34.36 68.11 -0.87
N ASP A 537 -35.68 67.88 -0.85
CA ASP A 537 -36.53 68.03 0.31
C ASP A 537 -36.75 66.70 1.02
N LEU A 538 -35.69 66.19 1.67
CA LEU A 538 -35.63 64.87 2.30
C LEU A 538 -35.80 64.98 3.82
N TYR A 539 -36.77 64.23 4.37
CA TYR A 539 -37.07 64.19 5.80
C TYR A 539 -36.86 62.79 6.39
N PRO A 540 -36.36 62.65 7.63
CA PRO A 540 -36.24 61.36 8.29
C PRO A 540 -37.59 60.66 8.45
N THR A 541 -37.70 59.39 8.04
CA THR A 541 -38.91 58.58 8.18
C THR A 541 -39.07 57.98 9.59
N GLY A 542 -38.00 58.00 10.39
CA GLY A 542 -37.90 57.29 11.66
C GLY A 542 -37.55 55.80 11.52
N ARG A 543 -37.36 55.27 10.30
CA ARG A 543 -36.91 53.88 10.07
C ARG A 543 -35.39 53.83 9.90
N VAL A 544 -34.78 52.77 10.40
CA VAL A 544 -33.35 52.47 10.18
C VAL A 544 -33.22 51.35 9.15
N ALA A 545 -32.59 51.65 8.03
CA ALA A 545 -32.21 50.66 7.04
C ALA A 545 -30.88 50.01 7.44
N VAL A 546 -30.83 48.67 7.41
CA VAL A 546 -29.65 47.88 7.78
C VAL A 546 -29.15 47.14 6.56
N PHE A 547 -27.92 47.45 6.15
CA PHE A 547 -27.30 46.84 4.98
C PHE A 547 -26.12 45.97 5.38
N SER A 548 -25.93 44.87 4.65
CA SER A 548 -24.66 44.14 4.68
C SER A 548 -23.61 44.97 3.95
N ASN A 549 -22.39 45.13 4.50
CA ASN A 549 -21.34 45.89 3.82
C ASN A 549 -21.00 45.32 2.45
N ALA A 550 -21.20 44.00 2.24
CA ALA A 550 -21.01 43.34 0.95
C ALA A 550 -21.90 43.90 -0.18
N VAL A 551 -22.96 44.65 0.13
CA VAL A 551 -23.83 45.30 -0.87
C VAL A 551 -23.06 46.22 -1.82
N LEU A 552 -21.96 46.83 -1.35
CA LEU A 552 -21.13 47.73 -2.16
C LEU A 552 -20.35 47.02 -3.28
N PHE A 553 -20.18 45.71 -3.15
CA PHE A 553 -19.49 44.87 -4.15
C PHE A 553 -20.48 44.07 -5.00
N GLN A 554 -21.79 44.28 -4.84
CA GLN A 554 -22.80 43.69 -5.70
C GLN A 554 -22.83 44.45 -7.03
N ALA A 555 -22.62 43.72 -8.12
CA ALA A 555 -22.65 44.29 -9.46
C ALA A 555 -24.00 44.99 -9.72
N GLY A 556 -23.95 46.21 -10.23
CA GLY A 556 -25.15 46.99 -10.59
C GLY A 556 -25.81 47.77 -9.45
N THR A 557 -25.21 47.83 -8.24
CA THR A 557 -25.70 48.69 -7.15
C THR A 557 -24.79 49.91 -7.00
N PRO A 558 -25.03 51.01 -7.76
CA PRO A 558 -24.28 52.23 -7.56
C PRO A 558 -24.57 52.81 -6.17
N LEU A 559 -23.51 53.28 -5.51
CA LEU A 559 -23.61 54.10 -4.31
C LEU A 559 -23.56 55.56 -4.76
N TYR A 560 -24.66 56.28 -4.61
CA TYR A 560 -24.65 57.73 -4.79
C TYR A 560 -24.38 58.40 -3.47
N LYS A 561 -23.46 59.35 -3.46
CA LYS A 561 -23.10 60.16 -2.29
C LYS A 561 -23.07 61.61 -2.72
N GLN A 562 -23.59 62.49 -1.87
CA GLN A 562 -23.50 63.93 -2.10
C GLN A 562 -22.04 64.39 -2.07
N MET A 563 -21.67 65.30 -2.97
CA MET A 563 -20.30 65.79 -3.09
C MET A 563 -19.81 66.37 -1.75
N PRO A 564 -18.71 65.85 -1.19
CA PRO A 564 -18.21 66.28 0.11
C PRO A 564 -17.97 67.80 0.16
N GLY A 565 -18.48 68.46 1.20
CA GLY A 565 -18.30 69.90 1.39
C GLY A 565 -19.22 70.79 0.56
N THR A 566 -20.11 70.23 -0.25
CA THR A 566 -21.17 70.98 -0.95
C THR A 566 -22.52 70.73 -0.32
N ASP A 567 -23.25 71.81 -0.06
CA ASP A 567 -24.60 71.81 0.50
C ASP A 567 -25.55 72.58 -0.42
N TYR A 568 -25.34 72.46 -1.74
CA TYR A 568 -26.20 73.06 -2.75
C TYR A 568 -26.66 72.03 -3.76
N ALA A 569 -27.84 72.28 -4.30
CA ALA A 569 -28.44 71.49 -5.35
C ALA A 569 -29.01 72.41 -6.42
N TRP A 570 -29.33 71.84 -7.58
CA TRP A 570 -29.88 72.59 -8.70
C TRP A 570 -31.40 72.53 -8.65
N HIS A 571 -32.05 73.69 -8.72
CA HIS A 571 -33.49 73.81 -8.86
C HIS A 571 -33.82 74.38 -10.25
N GLU A 572 -34.96 73.96 -10.79
CA GLU A 572 -35.47 74.36 -12.09
C GLU A 572 -36.82 75.05 -11.91
N LEU A 573 -36.86 76.34 -12.25
CA LEU A 573 -38.09 77.10 -12.40
C LEU A 573 -38.61 76.93 -13.82
N THR A 574 -39.80 76.36 -13.95
CA THR A 574 -40.50 76.13 -15.21
C THR A 574 -41.68 77.08 -15.34
N LEU A 575 -41.66 77.87 -16.40
CA LEU A 575 -42.69 78.85 -16.76
C LEU A 575 -43.20 78.55 -18.17
N LYS A 576 -44.51 78.34 -18.31
CA LYS A 576 -45.14 78.21 -19.63
C LYS A 576 -45.38 79.60 -20.20
N LEU A 577 -45.12 79.78 -21.49
CA LEU A 577 -45.26 81.05 -22.19
C LEU A 577 -46.46 81.01 -23.15
N THR A 578 -47.19 82.11 -23.23
CA THR A 578 -48.33 82.29 -24.15
C THR A 578 -47.83 82.29 -25.60
N PRO A 579 -48.40 81.45 -26.50
CA PRO A 579 -48.03 81.44 -27.91
C PRO A 579 -48.25 82.81 -28.58
N GLY A 580 -47.24 83.34 -29.26
CA GLY A 580 -47.33 84.59 -30.04
C GLY A 580 -47.02 85.89 -29.29
N ALA A 581 -46.74 85.86 -27.99
CA ALA A 581 -46.33 87.04 -27.22
C ALA A 581 -44.81 87.32 -27.36
N ASP A 582 -44.38 88.58 -27.30
CA ASP A 582 -42.95 88.92 -27.25
C ASP A 582 -42.38 88.59 -25.87
N TYR A 583 -41.83 87.40 -25.77
CA TYR A 583 -41.32 86.85 -24.51
C TYR A 583 -39.93 87.37 -24.15
N ARG A 584 -39.21 88.08 -25.03
CA ARG A 584 -37.79 88.42 -24.79
C ARG A 584 -37.63 89.37 -23.61
N ALA A 585 -38.44 90.43 -23.55
CA ALA A 585 -38.41 91.40 -22.47
C ALA A 585 -38.85 90.77 -21.13
N ALA A 586 -39.90 89.95 -21.15
CA ALA A 586 -40.40 89.27 -19.96
C ALA A 586 -39.40 88.24 -19.40
N VAL A 587 -38.75 87.45 -20.27
CA VAL A 587 -37.70 86.49 -19.87
C VAL A 587 -36.53 87.22 -19.22
N GLN A 588 -36.09 88.36 -19.76
CA GLN A 588 -35.00 89.14 -19.19
C GLN A 588 -35.35 89.67 -17.79
N GLU A 589 -36.57 90.17 -17.57
CA GLU A 589 -36.97 90.71 -16.27
C GLU A 589 -37.16 89.60 -15.22
N ILE A 590 -37.70 88.45 -15.62
CA ILE A 590 -37.79 87.27 -14.76
C ILE A 590 -36.38 86.76 -14.38
N LEU A 591 -35.46 86.68 -15.34
CA LEU A 591 -34.08 86.28 -15.07
C LEU A 591 -33.37 87.24 -14.12
N LYS A 592 -33.56 88.55 -14.31
CA LYS A 592 -33.01 89.59 -13.44
C LYS A 592 -33.54 89.47 -12.01
N THR A 593 -34.81 89.11 -11.86
CA THR A 593 -35.43 88.86 -10.54
C THR A 593 -34.80 87.66 -9.85
N VAL A 594 -34.66 86.53 -10.56
CA VAL A 594 -34.00 85.32 -10.02
C VAL A 594 -32.52 85.60 -9.71
N GLN A 595 -31.82 86.35 -10.56
CA GLN A 595 -30.44 86.78 -10.34
C GLN A 595 -30.29 87.63 -9.07
N THR A 596 -31.21 88.57 -8.83
CA THR A 596 -31.19 89.42 -7.63
C THR A 596 -31.29 88.59 -6.36
N ILE A 597 -32.13 87.56 -6.36
CA ILE A 597 -32.28 86.63 -5.23
C ILE A 597 -31.00 85.78 -5.08
N TYR A 598 -30.45 85.28 -6.19
CA TYR A 598 -29.19 84.50 -6.18
C TYR A 598 -28.01 85.27 -5.60
N GLU A 599 -27.85 86.56 -5.92
CA GLU A 599 -26.76 87.40 -5.41
C GLU A 599 -26.73 87.47 -3.87
N SER A 600 -27.87 87.31 -3.19
CA SER A 600 -27.93 87.33 -1.72
C SER A 600 -27.20 86.15 -1.05
N TYR A 601 -27.03 85.03 -1.75
CA TYR A 601 -26.41 83.81 -1.21
C TYR A 601 -25.30 83.23 -2.11
N ARG A 602 -25.02 83.86 -3.26
CA ARG A 602 -23.98 83.46 -4.23
C ARG A 602 -22.61 83.20 -3.60
N GLY A 603 -22.17 84.07 -2.69
CA GLY A 603 -20.86 83.94 -2.03
C GLY A 603 -20.68 82.62 -1.27
N GLN A 604 -21.75 82.07 -0.68
CA GLN A 604 -21.70 80.79 0.01
C GLN A 604 -21.53 79.62 -0.96
N ILE A 605 -22.21 79.67 -2.11
CA ILE A 605 -22.13 78.65 -3.15
C ILE A 605 -20.74 78.68 -3.82
N GLU A 606 -20.19 79.85 -4.12
CA GLU A 606 -18.84 79.97 -4.68
C GLU A 606 -17.76 79.48 -3.71
N GLN A 607 -17.92 79.71 -2.40
CA GLN A 607 -16.99 79.19 -1.39
C GLN A 607 -17.03 77.66 -1.31
N GLN A 608 -18.23 77.06 -1.35
CA GLN A 608 -18.40 75.60 -1.40
C GLN A 608 -17.84 75.02 -2.70
N HIS A 609 -18.03 75.69 -3.85
CA HIS A 609 -17.48 75.30 -5.14
C HIS A 609 -15.95 75.28 -5.14
N ARG A 610 -15.28 76.32 -4.64
CA ARG A 610 -13.80 76.36 -4.54
C ARG A 610 -13.27 75.24 -3.64
N SER A 611 -14.00 74.94 -2.57
CA SER A 611 -13.65 73.83 -1.66
C SER A 611 -13.76 72.48 -2.38
N LEU A 612 -14.78 72.31 -3.23
CA LEU A 612 -14.96 71.13 -4.07
C LEU A 612 -13.86 70.99 -5.14
N GLU A 613 -13.53 72.05 -5.86
CA GLU A 613 -12.45 72.03 -6.87
C GLU A 613 -11.12 71.60 -6.25
N SER A 614 -10.80 72.10 -5.05
CA SER A 614 -9.61 71.68 -4.31
C SER A 614 -9.64 70.22 -3.87
N TRP A 615 -10.83 69.62 -3.74
CA TRP A 615 -11.01 68.22 -3.35
C TRP A 615 -10.97 67.25 -4.54
N ILE A 616 -11.47 67.68 -5.71
CA ILE A 616 -11.50 66.88 -6.96
C ILE A 616 -10.21 67.03 -7.78
N ASP A 617 -9.39 68.05 -7.51
CA ASP A 617 -8.18 68.38 -8.28
C ASP A 617 -8.50 68.58 -9.78
N SER A 618 -9.66 69.20 -10.05
CA SER A 618 -10.15 69.48 -11.39
C SER A 618 -10.94 70.79 -11.39
N SER A 619 -10.78 71.59 -12.43
CA SER A 619 -11.56 72.80 -12.66
C SER A 619 -12.99 72.44 -13.07
N LEU A 620 -13.97 72.92 -12.32
CA LEU A 620 -15.39 72.76 -12.64
C LEU A 620 -15.97 74.12 -13.01
N ASP A 621 -16.92 74.17 -13.95
CA ASP A 621 -17.59 75.42 -14.27
C ASP A 621 -18.28 75.98 -13.03
N SER A 622 -18.08 77.28 -12.77
CA SER A 622 -18.69 77.94 -11.62
C SER A 622 -20.22 77.87 -11.72
N PRO A 623 -20.93 77.56 -10.61
CA PRO A 623 -22.38 77.47 -10.60
C PRO A 623 -22.98 78.84 -10.90
N ALA A 624 -23.65 78.94 -12.06
CA ALA A 624 -24.32 80.15 -12.53
C ALA A 624 -25.76 79.84 -12.93
N ILE A 625 -26.60 80.86 -12.96
CA ILE A 625 -27.98 80.74 -13.43
C ILE A 625 -27.97 80.49 -14.94
N GLN A 626 -28.69 79.47 -15.37
CA GLN A 626 -28.83 79.09 -16.78
C GLN A 626 -30.28 79.24 -17.20
N SER A 627 -30.51 79.85 -18.36
CA SER A 627 -31.83 79.99 -18.96
C SER A 627 -31.91 79.20 -20.27
N ASN A 628 -32.88 78.30 -20.39
CA ASN A 628 -33.12 77.55 -21.62
C ASN A 628 -34.59 77.69 -22.03
N LEU A 629 -34.83 77.88 -23.33
CA LEU A 629 -36.16 77.93 -23.91
C LEU A 629 -36.43 76.61 -24.62
N GLN A 630 -37.40 75.85 -24.13
CA GLN A 630 -37.81 74.58 -24.73
C GLN A 630 -39.12 74.76 -25.50
N LEU A 631 -39.19 74.22 -26.71
CA LEU A 631 -40.43 74.14 -27.48
C LEU A 631 -41.18 72.86 -27.10
N VAL A 632 -42.43 72.99 -26.65
CA VAL A 632 -43.33 71.89 -26.27
C VAL A 632 -44.63 72.02 -27.06
N ASP A 633 -45.41 70.93 -27.20
CA ASP A 633 -46.66 70.90 -28.00
C ASP A 633 -47.67 72.01 -27.63
N ALA A 634 -47.62 72.51 -26.39
CA ALA A 634 -48.50 73.56 -25.86
C ALA A 634 -47.93 74.99 -25.93
N GLY A 635 -46.75 75.19 -26.53
CA GLY A 635 -46.07 76.49 -26.64
C GLY A 635 -44.62 76.46 -26.15
N PHE A 636 -44.04 77.63 -25.90
CA PHE A 636 -42.70 77.74 -25.35
C PHE A 636 -42.70 77.57 -23.83
N VAL A 637 -41.70 76.88 -23.30
CA VAL A 637 -41.47 76.72 -21.86
C VAL A 637 -40.10 77.29 -21.53
N LEU A 638 -40.08 78.30 -20.65
CA LEU A 638 -38.86 78.85 -20.09
C LEU A 638 -38.44 78.01 -18.89
N LEU A 639 -37.22 77.47 -18.94
CA LEU A 639 -36.58 76.74 -17.87
C LEU A 639 -35.40 77.56 -17.34
N ILE A 640 -35.48 77.97 -16.09
CA ILE A 640 -34.41 78.69 -15.39
C ILE A 640 -33.83 77.76 -14.34
N ARG A 641 -32.57 77.35 -14.55
CA ARG A 641 -31.84 76.50 -13.61
C ARG A 641 -30.92 77.36 -12.75
N PHE A 642 -31.08 77.25 -11.43
CA PHE A 642 -30.31 78.03 -10.48
C PHE A 642 -29.86 77.14 -9.30
N PRO A 643 -28.68 77.40 -8.72
CA PRO A 643 -28.20 76.66 -7.57
C PRO A 643 -28.85 77.20 -6.29
N VAL A 644 -29.16 76.29 -5.36
CA VAL A 644 -29.90 76.55 -4.13
C VAL A 644 -29.23 75.79 -2.98
N ILE A 645 -29.08 76.44 -1.82
CA ILE A 645 -28.54 75.80 -0.62
C ILE A 645 -29.59 74.85 -0.06
N ILE A 646 -29.25 73.57 0.14
CA ILE A 646 -30.21 72.50 0.46
C ILE A 646 -30.95 72.78 1.78
N ARG A 647 -30.26 73.32 2.80
CA ARG A 647 -30.89 73.69 4.08
C ARG A 647 -31.90 74.82 4.00
N GLN A 648 -31.77 75.68 2.99
CA GLN A 648 -32.63 76.85 2.77
C GLN A 648 -33.48 76.70 1.50
N SER A 649 -33.58 75.48 0.98
CA SER A 649 -34.22 75.21 -0.32
C SER A 649 -35.67 75.70 -0.35
N TRP A 650 -36.45 75.35 0.67
CA TRP A 650 -37.84 75.78 0.81
C TRP A 650 -37.99 77.31 0.88
N GLU A 651 -37.10 77.99 1.60
CA GLU A 651 -37.17 79.45 1.80
C GLU A 651 -36.79 80.19 0.51
N ILE A 652 -35.78 79.69 -0.20
CA ILE A 652 -35.34 80.25 -1.48
C ILE A 652 -36.40 79.99 -2.55
N ASP A 653 -36.97 78.79 -2.62
CA ASP A 653 -38.04 78.45 -3.55
C ASP A 653 -39.29 79.31 -3.32
N ASP A 654 -39.66 79.53 -2.05
CA ASP A 654 -40.77 80.40 -1.67
C ASP A 654 -40.51 81.86 -2.09
N LYS A 655 -39.32 82.39 -1.79
CA LYS A 655 -38.90 83.74 -2.20
C LYS A 655 -38.91 83.92 -3.71
N VAL A 656 -38.36 82.96 -4.47
CA VAL A 656 -38.35 83.00 -5.93
C VAL A 656 -39.77 82.93 -6.49
N THR A 657 -40.61 82.03 -5.95
CA THR A 657 -42.02 81.89 -6.36
C THR A 657 -42.79 83.18 -6.12
N HIS A 658 -42.69 83.76 -4.92
CA HIS A 658 -43.36 85.01 -4.58
C HIS A 658 -42.88 86.19 -5.43
N ALA A 659 -41.58 86.31 -5.66
CA ALA A 659 -41.02 87.40 -6.47
C ALA A 659 -41.49 87.30 -7.93
N VAL A 660 -41.50 86.10 -8.52
CA VAL A 660 -41.99 85.88 -9.89
C VAL A 660 -43.49 86.11 -10.01
N LEU A 661 -44.29 85.67 -9.03
CA LEU A 661 -45.74 85.94 -8.99
C LEU A 661 -46.06 87.43 -8.84
N GLN A 662 -45.34 88.15 -7.98
CA GLN A 662 -45.50 89.60 -7.82
C GLN A 662 -45.15 90.33 -9.11
N LEU A 663 -44.03 89.96 -9.76
CA LEU A 663 -43.63 90.54 -11.04
C LEU A 663 -44.68 90.31 -12.14
N THR A 664 -45.21 89.08 -12.23
CA THR A 664 -46.26 88.71 -13.19
C THR A 664 -47.59 89.43 -12.92
N SER A 665 -47.85 89.80 -11.66
CA SER A 665 -49.09 90.49 -11.27
C SER A 665 -49.02 92.01 -11.47
N ASN A 666 -47.85 92.60 -11.26
CA ASN A 666 -47.63 94.05 -11.29
C ASN A 666 -47.36 94.59 -12.70
N ASP A 667 -46.75 93.79 -13.59
CA ASP A 667 -46.47 94.19 -14.97
C ASP A 667 -47.47 93.55 -15.95
N PRO A 668 -48.37 94.34 -16.58
CA PRO A 668 -49.35 93.82 -17.53
C PRO A 668 -48.71 93.17 -18.77
N ASN A 669 -47.49 93.57 -19.16
CA ASN A 669 -46.79 92.99 -20.29
C ASN A 669 -46.32 91.57 -19.95
N ILE A 670 -45.74 91.35 -18.78
CA ILE A 670 -45.29 90.03 -18.31
C ILE A 670 -46.49 89.10 -18.08
N LYS A 671 -47.61 89.63 -17.57
CA LYS A 671 -48.85 88.86 -17.37
C LYS A 671 -49.40 88.26 -18.67
N SER A 672 -49.28 88.97 -19.80
CA SER A 672 -49.72 88.46 -21.11
C SER A 672 -48.81 87.36 -21.67
N VAL A 673 -47.55 87.34 -21.25
CA VAL A 673 -46.52 86.40 -21.71
C VAL A 673 -46.52 85.09 -20.91
N VAL A 674 -46.83 85.11 -19.61
CA VAL A 674 -46.76 83.91 -18.75
C VAL A 674 -48.11 83.18 -18.70
N ALA A 675 -48.14 81.96 -19.24
CA ALA A 675 -49.31 81.10 -19.31
C ALA A 675 -49.39 80.14 -18.11
N GLY A 676 -49.82 80.65 -16.95
CA GLY A 676 -50.07 79.84 -15.73
C GLY A 676 -49.06 80.05 -14.60
N ALA A 677 -49.19 79.27 -13.52
CA ALA A 677 -48.35 79.44 -12.34
C ALA A 677 -46.92 78.89 -12.54
N PRO A 678 -45.88 79.55 -11.98
CA PRO A 678 -44.53 79.01 -11.93
C PRO A 678 -44.49 77.69 -11.18
N THR A 679 -43.67 76.75 -11.66
CA THR A 679 -43.39 75.51 -10.93
C THR A 679 -41.89 75.38 -10.71
N ILE A 680 -41.48 75.21 -9.46
CA ILE A 680 -40.08 74.96 -9.08
C ILE A 680 -39.93 73.51 -8.67
N LYS A 681 -38.90 72.83 -9.18
CA LYS A 681 -38.55 71.47 -8.80
C LYS A 681 -37.04 71.31 -8.69
N ALA A 682 -36.59 70.44 -7.80
CA ALA A 682 -35.20 70.02 -7.80
C ALA A 682 -34.87 69.30 -9.13
N ALA A 683 -33.71 69.63 -9.71
CA ALA A 683 -33.21 69.04 -10.96
C ALA A 683 -32.70 67.59 -10.78
N VAL A 684 -32.65 67.09 -9.54
CA VAL A 684 -32.26 65.72 -9.22
C VAL A 684 -33.47 64.82 -9.44
N ARG A 685 -33.43 64.01 -10.52
CA ARG A 685 -34.36 62.88 -10.67
C ARG A 685 -33.86 61.76 -9.77
N GLY A 686 -34.68 61.40 -8.77
CA GLY A 686 -34.40 60.31 -7.83
C GLY A 686 -34.23 58.96 -8.51
#